data_AF-A0A957D618-F1
#
_entry.id   AF-A0A957D618-F1
#
_cell.length_a   1.000
_cell.length_b   1.000
_cell.length_c   1.000
_cell.angle_alpha   90.00
_cell.angle_beta   90.00
_cell.angle_gamma   90.00
#
_symmetry.space_group_name_H-M   'P 1'
#
loop_
_entity.id
_entity.type
_entity.pdbx_description
1 polymer ?
#
loop_
_entity_poly.entity_id
_entity_poly.type
_entity_poly.pdbx_seq_one_letter_code
_entity_poly.pdbx_strand_id
1 'polypeptide(L)'
;MTEILNPYVGPRTFTKDDRDRFFGREREARDLVSLVISERMVLFYSQSGAGKSSLINARVLPQLVEDEGFVALPVGRVNGELPPGIDDVDNIFVFNLILSLEQSGQDMQQFAHMPLTEFLRHLATNDGEHYFYQPQLADESEPAAEENVDYVEPPHILVIDQFEEIVTTHLARWEDREAFFRQLNRALLDDPLLWVVLTLREDFVAALRPYQRLLFNNMRARYYMQRMEASSAQEAVEQPAALGGRQFAPGVAKILVDNLRQIRIQGEGTQAGQFVEPVQLQVVCFQLWENLRDSDSTLITQQDLEELGDVDIALSQYYEETIAAALAQTSMSEVELRAWFDQELITEAETRGTVYQGEIETAGMSNKVVAVLVEHFLLRAEIRAGGTWYELVHDRFVTPILHANQAWRLRQSPLLRAAEAWDRADRSRDLLMLGEELKGVLATIQREEQEPLVQDFLAACEDAQSQYDLVAAQERAEKEARTATRLRRLTLALTGLVVVAIVAFVWASIASIYAQDQADEANSAATRAIAAQETSVYNEQLAQSLAATSDVNAGLAADAAATSVALAATSDTNAALAVEREEEAVTAQAIAVESEQLARENAAKALKSGRVALAQSLAAQAPRIVDLSNDTELSTLLALEALRIMNEEENDDRELVDTALREVLSEQDYNTVWLGHNGFVRDVVFDPNGRYMLSSEADGTVLLWNLDGPSSDFQNLGATMSASSLAISPDGGSVAVLRHDQQIDWWDISGVAARTSPEPVLLATFAPTGTPISRVLLGSGGSYLFAYSTSGAIWRWDLTAPEETAVSLYESADPDLVN
;
A
#
# COMPACT_ATOMS: atom_id res chain seq x y z
N MET A 1 -40.69 16.10 23.28
CA MET A 1 -40.23 15.81 21.91
C MET A 1 -39.29 14.64 22.04
N THR A 2 -39.61 13.49 21.46
CA THR A 2 -38.67 12.37 21.33
C THR A 2 -37.50 12.88 20.49
N GLU A 3 -36.30 12.80 21.06
CA GLU A 3 -35.06 13.18 20.37
C GLU A 3 -34.94 12.29 19.13
N ILE A 4 -34.99 12.87 17.93
CA ILE A 4 -34.84 12.12 16.69
C ILE A 4 -33.36 11.75 16.61
N LEU A 5 -33.07 10.50 16.95
CA LEU A 5 -31.71 9.97 16.93
C LEU A 5 -31.20 9.91 15.49
N ASN A 6 -29.93 10.25 15.26
CA ASN A 6 -29.32 10.18 13.95
C ASN A 6 -29.41 8.74 13.39
N PRO A 7 -30.00 8.54 12.18
CA PRO A 7 -30.15 7.21 11.61
C PRO A 7 -28.84 6.68 11.03
N TYR A 8 -27.82 7.52 10.84
CA TYR A 8 -26.48 7.10 10.45
C TYR A 8 -25.63 6.91 11.70
N VAL A 9 -24.75 5.91 11.69
CA VAL A 9 -23.96 5.53 12.86
C VAL A 9 -22.59 6.20 12.89
N GLY A 10 -22.21 6.87 11.79
CA GLY A 10 -20.89 7.47 11.61
C GLY A 10 -19.83 6.42 11.25
N PRO A 11 -18.54 6.68 11.52
CA PRO A 11 -17.43 5.85 11.04
C PRO A 11 -17.33 4.48 11.72
N ARG A 12 -18.02 4.27 12.84
CA ARG A 12 -17.94 3.02 13.61
C ARG A 12 -18.56 1.84 12.85
N THR A 13 -18.11 0.64 13.21
CA THR A 13 -18.75 -0.60 12.77
C THR A 13 -20.20 -0.66 13.25
N PHE A 14 -21.10 -1.12 12.37
CA PHE A 14 -22.49 -1.38 12.77
C PHE A 14 -22.55 -2.57 13.73
N THR A 15 -23.39 -2.48 14.76
CA THR A 15 -23.63 -3.55 15.72
C THR A 15 -24.98 -4.23 15.44
N LYS A 16 -25.30 -5.27 16.22
CA LYS A 16 -26.60 -5.94 16.16
C LYS A 16 -27.78 -4.97 16.34
N ASP A 17 -27.61 -3.94 17.18
CA ASP A 17 -28.65 -2.96 17.49
C ASP A 17 -28.91 -1.98 16.34
N ASP A 18 -27.99 -1.90 15.38
CA ASP A 18 -28.11 -1.04 14.20
C ASP A 18 -28.73 -1.76 12.99
N ARG A 19 -29.22 -2.99 13.15
CA ARG A 19 -29.80 -3.82 12.06
C ARG A 19 -30.82 -3.05 11.22
N ASP A 20 -31.70 -2.30 11.88
CA ASP A 20 -32.76 -1.54 11.23
C ASP A 20 -32.26 -0.33 10.43
N ARG A 21 -30.98 0.05 10.61
CA ARG A 21 -30.34 1.20 9.95
C ARG A 21 -29.30 0.78 8.92
N PHE A 22 -29.03 -0.52 8.77
CA PHE A 22 -28.02 -1.05 7.86
C PHE A 22 -28.64 -1.49 6.53
N PHE A 23 -28.38 -0.73 5.46
CA PHE A 23 -28.96 -0.95 4.13
C PHE A 23 -27.92 -1.03 3.01
N GLY A 24 -28.34 -1.49 1.84
CA GLY A 24 -27.55 -1.55 0.61
C GLY A 24 -26.68 -2.80 0.49
N ARG A 25 -26.86 -3.79 1.38
CA ARG A 25 -26.08 -5.04 1.46
C ARG A 25 -26.95 -6.26 1.72
N GLU A 26 -28.25 -6.16 1.46
CA GLU A 26 -29.25 -7.19 1.73
C GLU A 26 -29.00 -8.46 0.91
N ARG A 27 -28.50 -8.30 -0.33
CA ARG A 27 -28.15 -9.42 -1.18
C ARG A 27 -26.96 -10.17 -0.59
N GLU A 28 -25.90 -9.46 -0.23
CA GLU A 28 -24.69 -10.06 0.32
C GLU A 28 -24.93 -10.74 1.66
N ALA A 29 -25.74 -10.12 2.53
CA ALA A 29 -26.17 -10.75 3.78
C ALA A 29 -26.90 -12.08 3.51
N ARG A 30 -27.88 -12.08 2.59
CA ARG A 30 -28.67 -13.27 2.27
C ARG A 30 -27.82 -14.39 1.66
N ASP A 31 -26.96 -14.04 0.71
CA ASP A 31 -26.10 -15.01 0.03
C ASP A 31 -25.09 -15.62 1.02
N LEU A 32 -24.52 -14.82 1.91
CA LEU A 32 -23.60 -15.29 2.95
C LEU A 32 -24.31 -16.15 4.01
N VAL A 33 -25.48 -15.75 4.50
CA VAL A 33 -26.30 -16.57 5.42
C VAL A 33 -26.61 -17.93 4.81
N SER A 34 -27.05 -17.95 3.54
CA SER A 34 -27.35 -19.19 2.82
C SER A 34 -26.13 -20.12 2.71
N LEU A 35 -24.95 -19.55 2.48
CA LEU A 35 -23.70 -20.30 2.43
C LEU A 35 -23.31 -20.85 3.81
N VAL A 36 -23.44 -20.05 4.87
CA VAL A 36 -23.12 -20.47 6.25
C VAL A 36 -24.06 -21.59 6.72
N ILE A 37 -25.35 -21.53 6.41
CA ILE A 37 -26.28 -22.62 6.73
C ILE A 37 -25.86 -23.92 6.01
N SER A 38 -25.36 -23.80 4.78
CA SER A 38 -24.99 -24.97 3.95
C SER A 38 -23.61 -25.55 4.31
N GLU A 39 -22.69 -24.72 4.79
CA GLU A 39 -21.28 -25.05 4.98
C GLU A 39 -20.81 -24.67 6.38
N ARG A 40 -20.31 -25.66 7.14
CA ARG A 40 -19.86 -25.49 8.54
C ARG A 40 -18.62 -24.62 8.70
N MET A 41 -17.90 -24.35 7.61
CA MET A 41 -16.66 -23.58 7.59
C MET A 41 -16.67 -22.69 6.36
N VAL A 42 -16.82 -21.37 6.55
CA VAL A 42 -16.88 -20.39 5.47
C VAL A 42 -15.75 -19.38 5.57
N LEU A 43 -15.05 -19.18 4.46
CA LEU A 43 -14.07 -18.10 4.30
C LEU A 43 -14.76 -16.88 3.68
N PHE A 44 -14.95 -15.82 4.46
CA PHE A 44 -15.56 -14.57 4.01
C PHE A 44 -14.49 -13.49 3.78
N TYR A 45 -14.32 -13.00 2.55
CA TYR A 45 -13.27 -12.03 2.26
C TYR A 45 -13.69 -10.89 1.32
N SER A 46 -12.98 -9.77 1.44
CA SER A 46 -13.16 -8.57 0.63
C SER A 46 -11.94 -7.65 0.75
N GLN A 47 -11.89 -6.59 -0.04
CA GLN A 47 -11.00 -5.46 0.22
C GLN A 47 -11.18 -4.87 1.62
N SER A 48 -10.12 -4.24 2.13
CA SER A 48 -10.17 -3.48 3.38
C SER A 48 -11.19 -2.33 3.25
N GLY A 49 -11.89 -2.01 4.34
CA GLY A 49 -12.90 -0.94 4.36
C GLY A 49 -14.26 -1.26 3.71
N ALA A 50 -14.42 -2.42 3.05
CA ALA A 50 -15.67 -2.76 2.35
C ALA A 50 -16.89 -3.05 3.26
N GLY A 51 -16.70 -3.10 4.58
CA GLY A 51 -17.77 -3.27 5.58
C GLY A 51 -18.03 -4.69 6.07
N LYS A 52 -17.03 -5.59 6.07
CA LYS A 52 -17.19 -7.00 6.48
C LYS A 52 -17.76 -7.15 7.88
N SER A 53 -17.11 -6.53 8.88
CA SER A 53 -17.53 -6.61 10.27
C SER A 53 -18.93 -6.02 10.48
N SER A 54 -19.26 -4.92 9.80
CA SER A 54 -20.60 -4.33 9.82
C SER A 54 -21.66 -5.28 9.24
N LEU A 55 -21.38 -5.93 8.11
CA LEU A 55 -22.29 -6.90 7.49
C LEU A 55 -22.55 -8.10 8.41
N ILE A 56 -21.47 -8.64 9.01
CA ILE A 56 -21.56 -9.75 9.95
C ILE A 56 -22.42 -9.38 11.16
N ASN A 57 -22.07 -8.29 11.84
CA ASN A 57 -22.68 -7.94 13.12
C ASN A 57 -24.10 -7.41 12.99
N ALA A 58 -24.40 -6.64 11.95
CA ALA A 58 -25.70 -5.99 11.80
C ALA A 58 -26.75 -6.84 11.06
N ARG A 59 -26.32 -7.81 10.23
CA ARG A 59 -27.24 -8.62 9.42
C ARG A 59 -27.03 -10.11 9.54
N VAL A 60 -25.82 -10.62 9.29
CA VAL A 60 -25.60 -12.08 9.19
C VAL A 60 -25.81 -12.77 10.53
N LEU A 61 -25.17 -12.31 11.61
CA LEU A 61 -25.33 -12.91 12.93
C LEU A 61 -26.77 -12.78 13.46
N PRO A 62 -27.41 -11.60 13.46
CA PRO A 62 -28.81 -11.50 13.87
C PRO A 62 -29.74 -12.41 13.06
N GLN A 63 -29.55 -12.51 11.75
CA GLN A 63 -30.37 -13.38 10.90
C GLN A 63 -30.16 -14.87 11.24
N LEU A 64 -28.93 -15.32 11.43
CA LEU A 64 -28.65 -16.71 11.84
C LEU A 64 -29.24 -17.03 13.21
N VAL A 65 -29.16 -16.10 14.17
CA VAL A 65 -29.67 -16.32 15.53
C VAL A 65 -31.19 -16.30 15.57
N GLU A 66 -31.83 -15.29 14.97
CA GLU A 66 -33.27 -15.08 15.06
C GLU A 66 -34.08 -15.95 14.10
N ASP A 67 -33.60 -16.12 12.85
CA ASP A 67 -34.37 -16.80 11.80
C ASP A 67 -34.00 -18.29 11.69
N GLU A 68 -32.75 -18.66 12.00
CA GLU A 68 -32.21 -20.02 11.79
C GLU A 68 -31.89 -20.76 13.11
N GLY A 69 -32.07 -20.10 14.26
CA GLY A 69 -31.92 -20.72 15.59
C GLY A 69 -30.48 -21.01 16.01
N PHE A 70 -29.50 -20.32 15.43
CA PHE A 70 -28.11 -20.42 15.88
C PHE A 70 -27.90 -19.72 17.22
N VAL A 71 -26.89 -20.15 17.97
CA VAL A 71 -26.32 -19.37 19.07
C VAL A 71 -25.02 -18.73 18.59
N ALA A 72 -24.96 -17.41 18.63
CA ALA A 72 -23.74 -16.69 18.28
C ALA A 72 -22.77 -16.66 19.47
N LEU A 73 -21.57 -17.20 19.28
CA LEU A 73 -20.46 -16.99 20.19
C LEU A 73 -19.90 -15.57 20.01
N PRO A 74 -19.13 -15.03 20.98
CA PRO A 74 -18.46 -13.75 20.81
C PRO A 74 -17.59 -13.75 19.54
N VAL A 75 -17.44 -12.58 18.92
CA VAL A 75 -16.59 -12.44 17.73
C VAL A 75 -15.12 -12.56 18.17
N GLY A 76 -14.45 -13.60 17.68
CA GLY A 76 -13.07 -13.89 18.00
C GLY A 76 -12.05 -13.01 17.26
N ARG A 77 -10.88 -12.86 17.87
CA ARG A 77 -9.67 -12.21 17.35
C ARG A 77 -8.45 -13.06 17.63
N VAL A 78 -7.50 -13.12 16.70
CA VAL A 78 -6.27 -13.93 16.85
C VAL A 78 -5.03 -13.07 17.11
N ASN A 79 -5.15 -11.75 17.07
CA ASN A 79 -4.11 -10.80 17.46
C ASN A 79 -4.10 -10.51 18.97
N GLY A 80 -3.03 -9.85 19.42
CA GLY A 80 -2.86 -9.44 20.81
C GLY A 80 -1.45 -9.70 21.30
N GLU A 81 -0.91 -8.80 22.13
CA GLU A 81 0.34 -9.04 22.85
C GLU A 81 0.07 -9.84 24.13
N LEU A 82 1.11 -10.53 24.62
CA LEU A 82 1.01 -11.21 25.91
C LEU A 82 0.80 -10.19 27.03
N PRO A 83 -0.25 -10.33 27.86
CA PRO A 83 -0.47 -9.44 28.99
C PRO A 83 0.71 -9.48 29.98
N PRO A 84 0.97 -8.38 30.71
CA PRO A 84 2.02 -8.35 31.72
C PRO A 84 1.83 -9.46 32.77
N GLY A 85 2.85 -10.29 32.96
CA GLY A 85 2.83 -11.43 33.91
C GLY A 85 2.62 -12.81 33.27
N ILE A 86 2.41 -12.87 31.95
CA ILE A 86 2.40 -14.12 31.18
C ILE A 86 3.62 -14.12 30.26
N ASP A 87 4.62 -14.93 30.62
CA ASP A 87 5.90 -14.99 29.90
C ASP A 87 5.92 -16.06 28.80
N ASP A 88 5.02 -17.05 28.85
CA ASP A 88 4.99 -18.19 27.93
C ASP A 88 3.56 -18.68 27.69
N VAL A 89 3.29 -19.13 26.46
CA VAL A 89 2.02 -19.73 26.02
C VAL A 89 2.31 -20.80 24.98
N ASP A 90 1.51 -21.87 24.96
CA ASP A 90 1.69 -22.98 24.00
C ASP A 90 1.47 -22.53 22.55
N ASN A 91 0.46 -21.68 22.34
CA ASN A 91 0.13 -21.15 21.02
C ASN A 91 -0.46 -19.76 21.16
N ILE A 92 0.23 -18.75 20.62
CA ILE A 92 -0.15 -17.35 20.82
C ILE A 92 -1.49 -17.00 20.17
N PHE A 93 -1.80 -17.60 19.02
CA PHE A 93 -3.05 -17.36 18.29
C PHE A 93 -4.25 -18.01 18.98
N VAL A 94 -4.08 -19.21 19.54
CA VAL A 94 -5.13 -19.87 20.33
C VAL A 94 -5.38 -19.10 21.61
N PHE A 95 -4.31 -18.69 22.30
CA PHE A 95 -4.41 -17.91 23.53
C PHE A 95 -5.17 -16.60 23.31
N ASN A 96 -4.81 -15.83 22.28
CA ASN A 96 -5.49 -14.59 21.93
C ASN A 96 -6.95 -14.80 21.52
N LEU A 97 -7.25 -15.89 20.78
CA LEU A 97 -8.61 -16.26 20.46
C LEU A 97 -9.43 -16.53 21.73
N ILE A 98 -8.89 -17.30 22.67
CA ILE A 98 -9.54 -17.58 23.95
C ILE A 98 -9.80 -16.27 24.71
N LEU A 99 -8.81 -15.38 24.82
CA LEU A 99 -8.98 -14.09 25.50
C LEU A 99 -10.04 -13.20 24.84
N SER A 100 -10.20 -13.28 23.52
CA SER A 100 -11.25 -12.53 22.82
C SER A 100 -12.67 -13.08 23.04
N LEU A 101 -12.78 -14.37 23.39
CA LEU A 101 -14.05 -15.05 23.63
C LEU A 101 -14.47 -15.04 25.10
N GLU A 102 -13.51 -14.94 26.02
CA GLU A 102 -13.74 -14.86 27.46
C GLU A 102 -14.08 -13.42 27.86
N GLN A 103 -15.25 -13.21 28.48
CA GLN A 103 -15.73 -11.86 28.82
C GLN A 103 -15.87 -11.59 30.32
N SER A 104 -15.57 -12.54 31.21
CA SER A 104 -15.68 -12.37 32.66
C SER A 104 -14.41 -11.86 33.34
N GLY A 105 -13.28 -11.77 32.62
CA GLY A 105 -12.02 -11.24 33.14
C GLY A 105 -11.37 -12.15 34.17
N GLN A 106 -11.52 -13.47 34.00
CA GLN A 106 -10.87 -14.47 34.84
C GLN A 106 -9.34 -14.40 34.77
N ASP A 107 -8.67 -15.13 35.66
CA ASP A 107 -7.21 -15.22 35.66
C ASP A 107 -6.72 -15.76 34.31
N MET A 108 -6.10 -14.88 33.53
CA MET A 108 -5.65 -15.15 32.17
C MET A 108 -4.57 -16.25 32.14
N GLN A 109 -3.86 -16.45 33.24
CA GLN A 109 -2.78 -17.44 33.32
C GLN A 109 -3.30 -18.87 33.15
N GLN A 110 -4.56 -19.15 33.49
CA GLN A 110 -5.16 -20.47 33.30
C GLN A 110 -5.32 -20.86 31.81
N PHE A 111 -5.36 -19.86 30.92
CA PHE A 111 -5.57 -20.07 29.48
C PHE A 111 -4.27 -20.25 28.70
N ALA A 112 -3.11 -19.97 29.30
CA ALA A 112 -1.80 -19.95 28.61
C ALA A 112 -1.45 -21.27 27.88
N HIS A 113 -1.93 -22.39 28.41
CA HIS A 113 -1.68 -23.75 27.87
C HIS A 113 -3.00 -24.49 27.58
N MET A 114 -4.12 -23.77 27.48
CA MET A 114 -5.44 -24.38 27.28
C MET A 114 -5.68 -24.66 25.78
N PRO A 115 -6.00 -25.90 25.39
CA PRO A 115 -6.41 -26.20 24.03
C PRO A 115 -7.74 -25.52 23.67
N LEU A 116 -7.88 -25.06 22.42
CA LEU A 116 -9.11 -24.42 21.94
C LEU A 116 -10.34 -25.32 22.14
N THR A 117 -10.20 -26.62 21.91
CA THR A 117 -11.30 -27.59 22.06
C THR A 117 -11.76 -27.75 23.50
N GLU A 118 -10.85 -27.65 24.46
CA GLU A 118 -11.18 -27.70 25.89
C GLU A 118 -11.91 -26.42 26.30
N PHE A 119 -11.43 -25.27 25.86
CA PHE A 119 -12.06 -23.98 26.14
C PHE A 119 -13.49 -23.93 25.61
N LEU A 120 -13.70 -24.21 24.31
CA LEU A 120 -15.03 -24.12 23.68
C LEU A 120 -16.05 -25.07 24.33
N ARG A 121 -15.63 -26.25 24.80
CA ARG A 121 -16.52 -27.20 25.50
C ARG A 121 -17.07 -26.65 26.82
N HIS A 122 -16.31 -25.77 27.46
CA HIS A 122 -16.63 -25.18 28.77
C HIS A 122 -17.02 -23.71 28.66
N LEU A 123 -17.18 -23.20 27.44
CA LEU A 123 -17.65 -21.86 27.20
C LEU A 123 -19.15 -21.82 27.45
N ALA A 124 -19.54 -21.09 28.49
CA ALA A 124 -20.93 -21.01 28.93
C ALA A 124 -21.41 -19.55 28.92
N THR A 125 -22.72 -19.37 28.92
CA THR A 125 -23.38 -18.08 29.09
C THR A 125 -24.63 -18.25 29.92
N ASN A 126 -24.97 -17.24 30.74
CA ASN A 126 -26.18 -17.24 31.55
C ASN A 126 -27.35 -16.50 30.86
N ASP A 127 -27.03 -15.61 29.93
CA ASP A 127 -27.96 -14.68 29.30
C ASP A 127 -27.93 -14.73 27.77
N GLY A 128 -27.05 -15.54 27.17
CA GLY A 128 -26.86 -15.61 25.72
C GLY A 128 -25.99 -14.50 25.15
N GLU A 129 -25.50 -13.58 25.99
CA GLU A 129 -24.75 -12.39 25.56
C GLU A 129 -23.36 -12.31 26.17
N HIS A 130 -23.22 -12.69 27.44
CA HIS A 130 -21.96 -12.66 28.17
C HIS A 130 -21.43 -14.08 28.35
N TYR A 131 -20.32 -14.38 27.67
CA TYR A 131 -19.70 -15.69 27.68
C TYR A 131 -18.50 -15.75 28.61
N PHE A 132 -18.37 -16.84 29.33
CA PHE A 132 -17.28 -17.06 30.29
C PHE A 132 -16.90 -18.53 30.33
N TYR A 133 -15.63 -18.78 30.66
CA TYR A 133 -15.14 -20.13 30.89
C TYR A 133 -15.67 -20.66 32.22
N GLN A 134 -16.31 -21.83 32.19
CA GLN A 134 -16.80 -22.51 33.38
C GLN A 134 -16.09 -23.87 33.54
N PRO A 135 -15.03 -23.96 34.38
CA PRO A 135 -14.43 -25.24 34.71
C PRO A 135 -15.47 -26.09 35.43
N GLN A 136 -15.65 -27.34 35.01
CA GLN A 136 -16.63 -28.25 35.61
C GLN A 136 -16.50 -28.30 37.13
N LEU A 137 -17.59 -28.02 37.84
CA LEU A 137 -17.81 -28.61 39.16
C LEU A 137 -17.98 -30.11 38.91
N ALA A 138 -16.93 -30.89 39.17
CA ALA A 138 -17.08 -32.32 39.34
C ALA A 138 -18.18 -32.56 40.40
N ASP A 139 -19.12 -33.47 40.12
CA ASP A 139 -20.09 -34.06 41.07
C ASP A 139 -21.51 -33.48 41.27
N GLU A 140 -22.11 -32.72 40.37
CA GLU A 140 -23.58 -32.51 40.44
C GLU A 140 -24.29 -33.03 39.20
N SER A 141 -24.67 -34.32 39.30
CA SER A 141 -25.83 -34.98 38.67
C SER A 141 -26.08 -34.68 37.18
N GLU A 142 -25.93 -35.72 36.35
CA GLU A 142 -26.78 -35.89 35.16
C GLU A 142 -28.19 -35.37 35.49
N PRO A 143 -28.75 -34.41 34.72
CA PRO A 143 -30.14 -34.07 34.91
C PRO A 143 -30.90 -35.38 34.75
N ALA A 144 -31.64 -35.75 35.80
CA ALA A 144 -32.51 -36.90 35.77
C ALA A 144 -33.27 -36.84 34.45
N ALA A 145 -33.17 -37.92 33.66
CA ALA A 145 -33.96 -38.12 32.46
C ALA A 145 -35.45 -38.12 32.84
N GLU A 146 -36.00 -36.94 33.06
CA GLU A 146 -37.43 -36.70 33.01
C GLU A 146 -37.77 -36.58 31.53
N GLU A 147 -38.39 -37.64 31.03
CA GLU A 147 -39.04 -37.70 29.73
C GLU A 147 -39.83 -36.40 29.46
N ASN A 148 -39.29 -35.47 28.67
CA ASN A 148 -40.07 -34.42 28.01
C ASN A 148 -39.31 -33.74 26.86
N VAL A 149 -39.79 -34.02 25.64
CA VAL A 149 -39.67 -33.26 24.38
C VAL A 149 -38.27 -33.27 23.72
N ASP A 150 -38.26 -33.44 22.40
CA ASP A 150 -37.10 -33.38 21.49
C ASP A 150 -36.22 -32.12 21.70
N TYR A 151 -35.38 -32.10 22.75
CA TYR A 151 -34.39 -31.05 22.94
C TYR A 151 -33.18 -31.35 22.05
N VAL A 152 -33.14 -30.70 20.88
CA VAL A 152 -31.97 -30.69 20.01
C VAL A 152 -31.14 -29.48 20.43
N GLU A 153 -29.89 -29.71 20.84
CA GLU A 153 -28.95 -28.61 21.09
C GLU A 153 -28.83 -27.74 19.82
N PRO A 154 -28.97 -26.41 19.95
CA PRO A 154 -28.92 -25.52 18.79
C PRO A 154 -27.51 -25.48 18.19
N PRO A 155 -27.37 -25.23 16.87
CA PRO A 155 -26.06 -25.02 16.27
C PRO A 155 -25.44 -23.71 16.77
N HIS A 156 -24.13 -23.68 17.01
CA HIS A 156 -23.42 -22.51 17.48
C HIS A 156 -22.47 -21.99 16.40
N ILE A 157 -22.31 -20.68 16.30
CA ILE A 157 -21.44 -20.04 15.30
C ILE A 157 -20.32 -19.22 15.95
N LEU A 158 -19.09 -19.54 15.58
CA LEU A 158 -17.88 -18.78 15.88
C LEU A 158 -17.47 -17.95 14.68
N VAL A 159 -17.52 -16.63 14.80
CA VAL A 159 -16.91 -15.74 13.81
C VAL A 159 -15.52 -15.34 14.30
N ILE A 160 -14.49 -15.61 13.51
CA ILE A 160 -13.14 -15.07 13.73
C ILE A 160 -12.94 -13.97 12.70
N ASP A 161 -13.01 -12.73 13.14
CA ASP A 161 -12.90 -11.56 12.28
C ASP A 161 -11.47 -10.98 12.31
N GLN A 162 -11.04 -10.33 11.22
CA GLN A 162 -9.63 -9.95 10.98
C GLN A 162 -8.67 -11.15 10.99
N PHE A 163 -9.09 -12.27 10.43
CA PHE A 163 -8.32 -13.52 10.46
C PHE A 163 -6.96 -13.44 9.74
N GLU A 164 -6.73 -12.43 8.88
CA GLU A 164 -5.40 -12.18 8.32
C GLU A 164 -4.30 -12.03 9.38
N GLU A 165 -4.66 -11.65 10.60
CA GLU A 165 -3.73 -11.45 11.70
C GLU A 165 -2.95 -12.72 12.07
N ILE A 166 -3.46 -13.90 11.74
CA ILE A 166 -2.72 -15.16 11.93
C ILE A 166 -1.42 -15.22 11.12
N VAL A 167 -1.37 -14.53 9.96
CA VAL A 167 -0.19 -14.48 9.09
C VAL A 167 0.57 -13.16 9.19
N THR A 168 -0.09 -12.09 9.65
CA THR A 168 0.53 -10.77 9.69
C THR A 168 1.05 -10.35 11.06
N THR A 169 0.57 -10.96 12.14
CA THR A 169 1.09 -10.73 13.51
C THR A 169 2.01 -11.86 13.96
N HIS A 170 2.79 -11.60 15.01
CA HIS A 170 3.67 -12.59 15.66
C HIS A 170 4.54 -13.38 14.68
N LEU A 171 5.22 -12.69 13.77
CA LEU A 171 5.97 -13.30 12.65
C LEU A 171 7.05 -14.31 13.11
N ALA A 172 7.60 -14.11 14.31
CA ALA A 172 8.57 -15.02 14.92
C ALA A 172 7.96 -16.35 15.41
N ARG A 173 6.64 -16.39 15.65
CA ARG A 173 5.87 -17.56 16.13
C ARG A 173 5.14 -18.25 14.98
N TRP A 174 5.73 -18.29 13.78
CA TRP A 174 5.10 -18.85 12.60
C TRP A 174 4.76 -20.35 12.72
N GLU A 175 5.51 -21.08 13.55
CA GLU A 175 5.29 -22.51 13.87
C GLU A 175 3.94 -22.75 14.55
N ASP A 176 3.44 -21.77 15.32
CA ASP A 176 2.15 -21.85 16.02
C ASP A 176 0.96 -21.88 15.04
N ARG A 177 1.13 -21.39 13.80
CA ARG A 177 0.03 -21.28 12.82
C ARG A 177 -0.54 -22.64 12.46
N GLU A 178 0.32 -23.61 12.15
CA GLU A 178 -0.11 -24.96 11.79
C GLU A 178 -0.87 -25.61 12.95
N ALA A 179 -0.35 -25.48 14.16
CA ALA A 179 -0.98 -26.00 15.37
C ALA A 179 -2.35 -25.36 15.63
N PHE A 180 -2.49 -24.04 15.38
CA PHE A 180 -3.78 -23.35 15.45
C PHE A 180 -4.80 -23.97 14.48
N PHE A 181 -4.44 -24.14 13.20
CA PHE A 181 -5.34 -24.73 12.20
C PHE A 181 -5.75 -26.16 12.55
N ARG A 182 -4.82 -26.96 13.10
CA ARG A 182 -5.13 -28.31 13.59
C ARG A 182 -6.11 -28.29 14.76
N GLN A 183 -5.96 -27.36 15.70
CA GLN A 183 -6.89 -27.20 16.82
C GLN A 183 -8.28 -26.70 16.37
N LEU A 184 -8.34 -25.75 15.44
CA LEU A 184 -9.61 -25.28 14.88
C LEU A 184 -10.35 -26.41 14.14
N ASN A 185 -9.63 -27.19 13.33
CA ASN A 185 -10.21 -28.35 12.66
C ASN A 185 -10.67 -29.42 13.67
N ARG A 186 -9.88 -29.64 14.73
CA ARG A 186 -10.25 -30.55 15.83
C ARG A 186 -11.54 -30.11 16.50
N ALA A 187 -11.73 -28.81 16.76
CA ALA A 187 -12.98 -28.27 17.32
C ALA A 187 -14.19 -28.57 16.42
N LEU A 188 -14.08 -28.33 15.11
CA LEU A 188 -15.14 -28.64 14.14
C LEU A 188 -15.47 -30.15 14.03
N LEU A 189 -14.47 -31.02 14.25
CA LEU A 189 -14.66 -32.47 14.22
C LEU A 189 -15.25 -33.02 15.54
N ASP A 190 -14.81 -32.49 16.68
CA ASP A 190 -15.25 -32.92 18.00
C ASP A 190 -16.66 -32.39 18.33
N ASP A 191 -17.05 -31.22 17.80
CA ASP A 191 -18.38 -30.64 17.94
C ASP A 191 -19.09 -30.56 16.57
N PRO A 192 -20.06 -31.43 16.27
CA PRO A 192 -20.81 -31.39 15.00
C PRO A 192 -21.78 -30.21 14.91
N LEU A 193 -22.06 -29.53 16.02
CA LEU A 193 -22.95 -28.37 16.10
C LEU A 193 -22.20 -27.03 16.00
N LEU A 194 -20.87 -27.05 15.81
CA LEU A 194 -20.06 -25.84 15.62
C LEU A 194 -19.96 -25.43 14.14
N TRP A 195 -20.23 -24.15 13.87
CA TRP A 195 -19.96 -23.45 12.61
C TRP A 195 -18.86 -22.41 12.81
N VAL A 196 -18.02 -22.23 11.80
CA VAL A 196 -16.93 -21.25 11.83
C VAL A 196 -17.00 -20.37 10.58
N VAL A 197 -16.97 -19.05 10.78
CA VAL A 197 -16.79 -18.07 9.72
C VAL A 197 -15.49 -17.33 9.95
N LEU A 198 -14.57 -17.44 9.00
CA LEU A 198 -13.31 -16.70 9.02
C LEU A 198 -13.46 -15.48 8.12
N THR A 199 -13.38 -14.28 8.68
CA THR A 199 -13.34 -13.06 7.87
C THR A 199 -11.90 -12.67 7.59
N LEU A 200 -11.56 -12.28 6.35
CA LEU A 200 -10.23 -11.76 6.05
C LEU A 200 -10.20 -10.72 4.94
N ARG A 201 -9.08 -10.02 4.81
CA ARG A 201 -8.78 -9.23 3.61
C ARG A 201 -8.37 -10.12 2.43
N GLU A 202 -8.79 -9.73 1.24
CA GLU A 202 -8.50 -10.47 0.00
C GLU A 202 -7.00 -10.68 -0.27
N ASP A 203 -6.17 -9.69 0.10
CA ASP A 203 -4.71 -9.72 -0.07
C ASP A 203 -4.05 -10.92 0.63
N PHE A 204 -4.64 -11.43 1.72
CA PHE A 204 -4.08 -12.49 2.54
C PHE A 204 -4.67 -13.87 2.27
N VAL A 205 -5.63 -13.99 1.33
CA VAL A 205 -6.23 -15.30 0.98
C VAL A 205 -5.17 -16.28 0.49
N ALA A 206 -4.19 -15.80 -0.29
CA ALA A 206 -3.11 -16.64 -0.80
C ALA A 206 -2.19 -17.16 0.32
N ALA A 207 -1.97 -16.36 1.37
CA ALA A 207 -1.13 -16.73 2.51
C ALA A 207 -1.70 -17.89 3.32
N LEU A 208 -3.01 -18.15 3.23
CA LEU A 208 -3.65 -19.29 3.89
C LEU A 208 -3.49 -20.61 3.12
N ARG A 209 -2.93 -20.59 1.89
CA ARG A 209 -2.81 -21.78 1.03
C ARG A 209 -2.11 -22.97 1.70
N PRO A 210 -0.97 -22.83 2.41
CA PRO A 210 -0.29 -23.96 3.04
C PRO A 210 -1.17 -24.69 4.06
N TYR A 211 -2.07 -23.95 4.72
CA TYR A 211 -2.90 -24.48 5.80
C TYR A 211 -4.27 -25.00 5.32
N GLN A 212 -4.63 -24.80 4.05
CA GLN A 212 -5.94 -25.19 3.52
C GLN A 212 -6.25 -26.66 3.77
N ARG A 213 -5.28 -27.55 3.56
CA ARG A 213 -5.45 -29.01 3.73
C ARG A 213 -5.69 -29.45 5.18
N LEU A 214 -5.42 -28.57 6.16
CA LEU A 214 -5.57 -28.87 7.59
C LEU A 214 -6.99 -28.64 8.10
N LEU A 215 -7.80 -27.91 7.34
CA LEU A 215 -9.14 -27.48 7.74
C LEU A 215 -10.23 -28.29 7.03
N PHE A 216 -11.37 -28.37 7.69
CA PHE A 216 -12.58 -29.03 7.19
C PHE A 216 -12.89 -28.61 5.74
N ASN A 217 -13.15 -29.60 4.87
CA ASN A 217 -13.41 -29.42 3.43
C ASN A 217 -12.38 -28.54 2.69
N ASN A 218 -11.14 -28.48 3.14
CA ASN A 218 -10.06 -27.70 2.54
C ASN A 218 -10.36 -26.18 2.36
N MET A 219 -11.23 -25.59 3.20
CA MET A 219 -11.74 -24.22 3.02
C MET A 219 -12.29 -23.95 1.60
N ARG A 220 -13.07 -24.90 1.06
CA ARG A 220 -13.70 -24.78 -0.27
C ARG A 220 -14.83 -23.75 -0.31
N ALA A 221 -15.60 -23.63 0.77
CA ALA A 221 -16.68 -22.66 0.86
C ALA A 221 -16.11 -21.25 1.08
N ARG A 222 -16.27 -20.39 0.07
CA ARG A 222 -15.68 -19.05 0.04
C ARG A 222 -16.70 -18.05 -0.45
N TYR A 223 -16.81 -16.93 0.26
CA TYR A 223 -17.66 -15.81 -0.13
C TYR A 223 -16.83 -14.56 -0.34
N TYR A 224 -16.87 -14.02 -1.56
CA TYR A 224 -16.24 -12.74 -1.88
C TYR A 224 -17.28 -11.63 -1.86
N MET A 225 -17.08 -10.61 -1.01
CA MET A 225 -17.90 -9.40 -1.06
C MET A 225 -17.19 -8.30 -1.84
N GLN A 226 -17.85 -7.84 -2.89
CA GLN A 226 -17.40 -6.72 -3.70
C GLN A 226 -17.57 -5.39 -2.95
N ARG A 227 -16.81 -4.38 -3.37
CA ARG A 227 -16.97 -3.01 -2.90
C ARG A 227 -18.38 -2.49 -3.19
N MET A 228 -18.82 -1.50 -2.40
CA MET A 228 -20.20 -0.98 -2.47
C MET A 228 -20.43 -0.26 -3.79
N GLU A 229 -21.39 -0.75 -4.58
CA GLU A 229 -21.79 -0.13 -5.84
C GLU A 229 -22.68 1.09 -5.61
N ALA A 230 -22.86 1.92 -6.65
CA ALA A 230 -23.64 3.15 -6.56
C ALA A 230 -25.11 2.92 -6.15
N SER A 231 -25.75 1.86 -6.64
CA SER A 231 -27.14 1.53 -6.27
C SER A 231 -27.26 1.14 -4.80
N SER A 232 -26.37 0.26 -4.33
CA SER A 232 -26.26 -0.11 -2.91
C SER A 232 -25.98 1.08 -2.01
N ALA A 233 -25.07 1.97 -2.43
CA ALA A 233 -24.76 3.21 -1.72
C ALA A 233 -25.99 4.14 -1.66
N GLN A 234 -26.76 4.25 -2.74
CA GLN A 234 -27.97 5.06 -2.74
C GLN A 234 -29.02 4.52 -1.75
N GLU A 235 -29.20 3.20 -1.67
CA GLU A 235 -30.07 2.59 -0.65
C GLU A 235 -29.56 2.85 0.77
N ALA A 236 -28.25 2.72 1.00
CA ALA A 236 -27.60 3.02 2.27
C ALA A 236 -27.71 4.51 2.69
N VAL A 237 -27.95 5.41 1.75
CA VAL A 237 -28.25 6.83 2.00
C VAL A 237 -29.74 7.03 2.26
N GLU A 238 -30.60 6.58 1.35
CA GLU A 238 -32.02 6.95 1.37
C GLU A 238 -32.82 6.28 2.48
N GLN A 239 -32.58 5.00 2.74
CA GLN A 239 -33.41 4.21 3.66
C GLN A 239 -33.24 4.64 5.12
N PRO A 240 -32.01 4.84 5.67
CA PRO A 240 -31.86 5.36 7.03
C PRO A 240 -32.50 6.74 7.21
N ALA A 241 -32.32 7.64 6.25
CA ALA A 241 -32.94 8.97 6.32
C ALA A 241 -34.47 8.87 6.41
N ALA A 242 -35.08 8.02 5.57
CA ALA A 242 -36.52 7.82 5.55
C ALA A 242 -37.05 7.30 6.90
N LEU A 243 -36.33 6.38 7.54
CA LEU A 243 -36.64 5.90 8.89
C LEU A 243 -36.50 6.99 9.95
N GLY A 244 -35.49 7.86 9.82
CA GLY A 244 -35.31 9.04 10.66
C GLY A 244 -36.33 10.16 10.42
N GLY A 245 -37.24 9.99 9.45
CA GLY A 245 -38.31 10.94 9.15
C GLY A 245 -37.95 12.03 8.13
N ARG A 246 -36.83 11.90 7.40
CA ARG A 246 -36.46 12.80 6.29
C ARG A 246 -36.31 12.03 4.99
N GLN A 247 -36.80 12.56 3.87
CA GLN A 247 -36.65 11.93 2.56
C GLN A 247 -35.73 12.78 1.68
N PHE A 248 -34.90 12.13 0.87
CA PHE A 248 -34.19 12.82 -0.20
C PHE A 248 -35.16 13.19 -1.32
N ALA A 249 -35.05 14.41 -1.83
CA ALA A 249 -35.75 14.78 -3.05
C ALA A 249 -35.24 13.93 -4.23
N PRO A 250 -36.08 13.69 -5.27
CA PRO A 250 -35.72 12.80 -6.36
C PRO A 250 -34.39 13.15 -7.01
N GLY A 251 -33.45 12.18 -7.01
CA GLY A 251 -32.12 12.33 -7.61
C GLY A 251 -31.06 12.97 -6.71
N VAL A 252 -31.40 13.52 -5.54
CA VAL A 252 -30.43 14.18 -4.64
C VAL A 252 -29.47 13.17 -4.01
N ALA A 253 -29.96 12.04 -3.51
CA ALA A 253 -29.10 10.99 -2.96
C ALA A 253 -28.11 10.44 -4.01
N LYS A 254 -28.55 10.36 -5.28
CA LYS A 254 -27.68 9.97 -6.38
C LYS A 254 -26.55 10.99 -6.61
N ILE A 255 -26.83 12.29 -6.53
CA ILE A 255 -25.79 13.33 -6.64
C ILE A 255 -24.75 13.17 -5.53
N LEU A 256 -25.19 12.95 -4.28
CA LEU A 256 -24.30 12.68 -3.15
C LEU A 256 -23.42 11.44 -3.42
N VAL A 257 -24.02 10.34 -3.85
CA VAL A 257 -23.29 9.10 -4.18
C VAL A 257 -22.29 9.32 -5.33
N ASP A 258 -22.69 10.01 -6.39
CA ASP A 258 -21.81 10.28 -7.53
C ASP A 258 -20.64 11.20 -7.14
N ASN A 259 -20.84 12.14 -6.21
CA ASN A 259 -19.75 12.93 -5.61
C ASN A 259 -18.79 12.08 -4.76
N LEU A 260 -19.32 11.17 -3.95
CA LEU A 260 -18.51 10.25 -3.14
C LEU A 260 -17.65 9.29 -3.99
N ARG A 261 -18.11 8.97 -5.21
CA ARG A 261 -17.39 8.09 -6.13
C ARG A 261 -16.22 8.75 -6.84
N GLN A 262 -16.09 10.07 -6.77
CA GLN A 262 -15.02 10.78 -7.47
C GLN A 262 -13.63 10.50 -6.89
N ILE A 263 -12.68 10.15 -7.75
CA ILE A 263 -11.28 9.81 -7.44
C ILE A 263 -10.35 10.77 -8.19
N ARG A 264 -9.27 11.23 -7.56
CA ARG A 264 -8.22 12.02 -8.21
C ARG A 264 -7.24 11.11 -8.97
N ILE A 265 -6.93 11.46 -10.21
CA ILE A 265 -5.94 10.80 -11.07
C ILE A 265 -4.77 11.77 -11.27
N GLN A 266 -3.54 11.30 -11.04
CA GLN A 266 -2.34 12.11 -11.23
C GLN A 266 -2.29 12.66 -12.67
N GLY A 267 -2.24 13.99 -12.79
CA GLY A 267 -2.12 14.69 -14.07
C GLY A 267 -3.42 14.84 -14.88
N GLU A 268 -4.50 14.13 -14.53
CA GLU A 268 -5.75 14.09 -15.32
C GLU A 268 -7.01 14.62 -14.59
N GLY A 269 -6.87 15.09 -13.36
CA GLY A 269 -7.98 15.70 -12.60
C GLY A 269 -8.81 14.66 -11.83
N THR A 270 -10.14 14.84 -11.78
CA THR A 270 -11.05 13.98 -10.99
C THR A 270 -11.95 13.17 -11.92
N GLN A 271 -12.06 11.86 -11.68
CA GLN A 271 -12.91 10.93 -12.44
C GLN A 271 -13.85 10.15 -11.51
N ALA A 272 -15.06 9.84 -11.98
CA ALA A 272 -15.99 8.99 -11.24
C ALA A 272 -15.51 7.53 -11.21
N GLY A 273 -15.24 7.02 -10.01
CA GLY A 273 -14.95 5.62 -9.71
C GLY A 273 -16.18 4.71 -9.75
N GLN A 274 -15.93 3.41 -9.78
CA GLN A 274 -17.00 2.40 -9.81
C GLN A 274 -17.70 2.24 -8.45
N PHE A 275 -16.98 2.43 -7.35
CA PHE A 275 -17.42 2.06 -6.01
C PHE A 275 -17.39 3.23 -5.04
N VAL A 276 -18.18 3.12 -3.96
CA VAL A 276 -18.18 4.02 -2.80
C VAL A 276 -17.51 3.33 -1.63
N GLU A 277 -16.75 4.08 -0.83
CA GLU A 277 -16.27 3.60 0.46
C GLU A 277 -17.36 3.77 1.53
N PRO A 278 -17.83 2.70 2.18
CA PRO A 278 -18.92 2.78 3.16
C PRO A 278 -18.66 3.76 4.31
N VAL A 279 -17.40 3.86 4.77
CA VAL A 279 -17.03 4.78 5.86
C VAL A 279 -17.27 6.24 5.46
N GLN A 280 -16.88 6.65 4.24
CA GLN A 280 -17.11 8.01 3.75
C GLN A 280 -18.60 8.31 3.63
N LEU A 281 -19.36 7.36 3.10
CA LEU A 281 -20.81 7.48 3.02
C LEU A 281 -21.41 7.73 4.41
N GLN A 282 -20.99 6.95 5.41
CA GLN A 282 -21.48 7.14 6.77
C GLN A 282 -21.07 8.49 7.37
N VAL A 283 -19.82 8.93 7.21
CA VAL A 283 -19.36 10.23 7.72
C VAL A 283 -20.17 11.37 7.11
N VAL A 284 -20.30 11.40 5.78
CA VAL A 284 -21.01 12.49 5.10
C VAL A 284 -22.49 12.48 5.44
N CYS A 285 -23.13 11.31 5.48
CA CYS A 285 -24.54 11.22 5.84
C CYS A 285 -24.80 11.59 7.30
N PHE A 286 -23.92 11.16 8.21
CA PHE A 286 -23.99 11.50 9.62
C PHE A 286 -23.95 13.02 9.83
N GLN A 287 -23.00 13.70 9.21
CA GLN A 287 -22.83 15.15 9.35
C GLN A 287 -23.92 15.94 8.63
N LEU A 288 -24.35 15.50 7.45
CA LEU A 288 -25.52 16.08 6.78
C LEU A 288 -26.75 16.03 7.70
N TRP A 289 -26.94 14.91 8.40
CA TRP A 289 -28.04 14.76 9.35
C TRP A 289 -27.90 15.67 10.57
N GLU A 290 -26.73 15.72 11.21
CA GLU A 290 -26.50 16.59 12.37
C GLU A 290 -26.67 18.07 12.01
N ASN A 291 -26.21 18.50 10.84
CA ASN A 291 -26.36 19.87 10.37
C ASN A 291 -27.82 20.23 10.05
N LEU A 292 -28.64 19.23 9.74
CA LEU A 292 -30.07 19.40 9.50
C LEU A 292 -30.93 19.20 10.76
N ARG A 293 -30.33 18.86 11.92
CA ARG A 293 -31.05 18.47 13.14
C ARG A 293 -32.10 19.50 13.59
N ASP A 294 -31.75 20.79 13.51
CA ASP A 294 -32.64 21.90 13.90
C ASP A 294 -33.56 22.40 12.78
N SER A 295 -33.47 21.81 11.57
CA SER A 295 -34.33 22.17 10.44
C SER A 295 -35.68 21.47 10.53
N ASP A 296 -36.77 22.22 10.42
CA ASP A 296 -38.15 21.69 10.38
C ASP A 296 -38.48 20.95 9.06
N SER A 297 -37.60 20.97 8.05
CA SER A 297 -37.85 20.33 6.75
C SER A 297 -37.76 18.81 6.83
N THR A 298 -38.79 18.10 6.38
CA THR A 298 -38.76 16.64 6.21
C THR A 298 -38.17 16.21 4.86
N LEU A 299 -37.76 17.15 4.02
CA LEU A 299 -37.21 16.88 2.69
C LEU A 299 -35.79 17.43 2.59
N ILE A 300 -34.84 16.57 2.21
CA ILE A 300 -33.45 16.91 1.92
C ILE A 300 -33.35 17.26 0.44
N THR A 301 -33.07 18.53 0.16
CA THR A 301 -33.01 19.10 -1.18
C THR A 301 -31.59 19.14 -1.73
N GLN A 302 -31.45 19.43 -3.02
CA GLN A 302 -30.12 19.67 -3.61
C GLN A 302 -29.43 20.88 -2.98
N GLN A 303 -30.18 21.92 -2.59
CA GLN A 303 -29.61 23.08 -1.91
C GLN A 303 -29.04 22.70 -0.54
N ASP A 304 -29.72 21.83 0.22
CA ASP A 304 -29.19 21.31 1.49
C ASP A 304 -27.89 20.54 1.26
N LEU A 305 -27.79 19.78 0.17
CA LEU A 305 -26.55 19.07 -0.20
C LEU A 305 -25.43 20.05 -0.60
N GLU A 306 -25.75 21.13 -1.31
CA GLU A 306 -24.76 22.15 -1.72
C GLU A 306 -24.30 23.04 -0.55
N GLU A 307 -25.18 23.34 0.41
CA GLU A 307 -24.90 24.23 1.54
C GLU A 307 -24.38 23.50 2.79
N LEU A 308 -24.88 22.30 3.07
CA LEU A 308 -24.64 21.57 4.33
C LEU A 308 -24.07 20.15 4.12
N GLY A 309 -24.20 19.60 2.92
CA GLY A 309 -23.77 18.24 2.56
C GLY A 309 -22.60 18.20 1.58
N ASP A 310 -21.86 19.30 1.45
CA ASP A 310 -20.61 19.29 0.68
C ASP A 310 -19.68 18.26 1.33
N VAL A 311 -19.35 17.23 0.55
CA VAL A 311 -18.49 16.12 0.94
C VAL A 311 -17.18 16.63 1.53
N ASP A 312 -16.60 17.68 0.96
CA ASP A 312 -15.30 18.16 1.43
C ASP A 312 -15.45 18.91 2.77
N ILE A 313 -16.56 19.62 3.01
CA ILE A 313 -16.85 20.28 4.30
C ILE A 313 -17.07 19.23 5.39
N ALA A 314 -17.89 18.22 5.07
CA ALA A 314 -18.17 17.09 5.94
C ALA A 314 -16.85 16.39 6.36
N LEU A 315 -16.05 15.94 5.40
CA LEU A 315 -14.77 15.30 5.68
C LEU A 315 -13.80 16.21 6.43
N SER A 316 -13.84 17.54 6.22
CA SER A 316 -13.04 18.52 6.97
C SER A 316 -13.48 18.59 8.43
N GLN A 317 -14.79 18.66 8.70
CA GLN A 317 -15.31 18.66 10.06
C GLN A 317 -14.99 17.34 10.77
N TYR A 318 -15.06 16.22 10.06
CA TYR A 318 -14.73 14.92 10.61
C TYR A 318 -13.27 14.82 11.04
N TYR A 319 -12.39 15.35 10.18
CA TYR A 319 -10.98 15.48 10.49
C TYR A 319 -10.74 16.33 11.73
N GLU A 320 -11.38 17.50 11.83
CA GLU A 320 -11.27 18.40 12.99
C GLU A 320 -11.74 17.73 14.30
N GLU A 321 -12.86 17.00 14.26
CA GLU A 321 -13.37 16.23 15.41
C GLU A 321 -12.39 15.12 15.83
N THR A 322 -11.78 14.44 14.85
CA THR A 322 -10.77 13.40 15.08
C THR A 322 -9.49 13.96 15.69
N ILE A 323 -9.03 15.13 15.21
CA ILE A 323 -7.89 15.86 15.79
C ILE A 323 -8.19 16.22 17.24
N ALA A 324 -9.37 16.78 17.53
CA ALA A 324 -9.78 17.12 18.89
C ALA A 324 -9.81 15.89 19.82
N ALA A 325 -10.30 14.75 19.34
CA ALA A 325 -10.31 13.49 20.09
C ALA A 325 -8.89 12.98 20.39
N ALA A 326 -7.99 13.02 19.40
CA ALA A 326 -6.59 12.63 19.58
C ALA A 326 -5.87 13.51 20.61
N LEU A 327 -6.11 14.82 20.58
CA LEU A 327 -5.54 15.78 21.54
C LEU A 327 -6.11 15.61 22.95
N ALA A 328 -7.37 15.18 23.09
CA ALA A 328 -7.98 14.94 24.40
C ALA A 328 -7.42 13.66 25.08
N GLN A 329 -7.05 12.65 24.28
CA GLN A 329 -6.59 11.36 24.78
C GLN A 329 -5.07 11.24 24.90
N THR A 330 -4.33 12.19 24.32
CA THR A 330 -2.87 12.18 24.26
C THR A 330 -2.28 13.52 24.68
N SER A 331 -1.00 13.57 24.97
CA SER A 331 -0.28 14.81 25.34
C SER A 331 0.47 15.44 24.15
N MET A 332 -0.04 15.25 22.93
CA MET A 332 0.57 15.73 21.67
C MET A 332 0.19 17.19 21.38
N SER A 333 1.06 17.98 20.74
CA SER A 333 0.68 19.32 20.27
C SER A 333 -0.18 19.23 19.00
N GLU A 334 -1.20 20.09 18.89
CA GLU A 334 -2.01 20.18 17.66
C GLU A 334 -1.16 20.57 16.45
N VAL A 335 -0.11 21.39 16.65
CA VAL A 335 0.83 21.81 15.60
C VAL A 335 1.55 20.60 15.02
N GLU A 336 2.12 19.76 15.89
CA GLU A 336 2.89 18.57 15.51
C GLU A 336 1.99 17.55 14.78
N LEU A 337 0.77 17.35 15.29
CA LEU A 337 -0.18 16.43 14.68
C LEU A 337 -0.59 16.88 13.27
N ARG A 338 -0.95 18.16 13.08
CA ARG A 338 -1.33 18.70 11.77
C ARG A 338 -0.16 18.73 10.79
N ALA A 339 1.04 19.07 11.27
CA ALA A 339 2.26 19.04 10.45
C ALA A 339 2.57 17.63 9.95
N TRP A 340 2.37 16.61 10.80
CA TRP A 340 2.56 15.21 10.41
C TRP A 340 1.61 14.77 9.29
N PHE A 341 0.35 15.23 9.29
CA PHE A 341 -0.55 15.02 8.15
C PHE A 341 -0.05 15.68 6.87
N ASP A 342 0.36 16.95 6.95
CA ASP A 342 0.80 17.74 5.79
C ASP A 342 2.12 17.23 5.17
N GLN A 343 2.99 16.58 5.97
CA GLN A 343 4.36 16.23 5.56
C GLN A 343 4.59 14.74 5.33
N GLU A 344 3.97 13.87 6.14
CA GLU A 344 4.26 12.44 6.14
C GLU A 344 3.13 11.62 5.49
N LEU A 345 1.87 11.96 5.79
CA LEU A 345 0.70 11.24 5.27
C LEU A 345 0.16 11.80 3.94
N ILE A 346 0.53 13.00 3.56
CA ILE A 346 0.16 13.65 2.30
C ILE A 346 1.44 14.00 1.57
N THR A 347 1.59 13.47 0.35
CA THR A 347 2.78 13.72 -0.48
C THR A 347 2.75 15.14 -1.06
N GLU A 348 3.90 15.64 -1.53
CA GLU A 348 3.98 16.90 -2.28
C GLU A 348 3.08 16.94 -3.52
N ALA A 349 2.74 15.77 -4.08
CA ALA A 349 1.82 15.64 -5.20
C ALA A 349 0.34 15.64 -4.80
N GLU A 350 0.02 15.95 -3.53
CA GLU A 350 -1.32 15.88 -2.93
C GLU A 350 -1.99 14.50 -3.11
N THR A 351 -1.20 13.44 -2.92
CA THR A 351 -1.70 12.05 -2.86
C THR A 351 -1.46 11.46 -1.48
N ARG A 352 -2.09 10.33 -1.19
CA ARG A 352 -1.80 9.57 0.03
C ARG A 352 -0.33 9.15 0.11
N GLY A 353 0.33 9.53 1.19
CA GLY A 353 1.61 9.00 1.64
C GLY A 353 1.41 7.78 2.53
N THR A 354 2.47 6.98 2.67
CA THR A 354 2.51 5.82 3.56
C THR A 354 3.64 5.98 4.55
N VAL A 355 3.35 5.81 5.83
CA VAL A 355 4.31 6.00 6.94
C VAL A 355 4.58 4.67 7.64
N TYR A 356 5.84 4.39 7.95
CA TYR A 356 6.24 3.15 8.62
C TYR A 356 6.08 3.24 10.14
N GLN A 357 5.54 2.19 10.76
CA GLN A 357 5.48 2.05 12.21
C GLN A 357 6.80 1.52 12.76
N GLY A 358 7.51 2.34 13.54
CA GLY A 358 8.61 1.91 14.39
C GLY A 358 8.13 1.36 15.74
N GLU A 359 9.08 0.89 16.56
CA GLU A 359 8.76 0.26 17.85
C GLU A 359 8.00 1.19 18.81
N ILE A 360 8.35 2.49 18.82
CA ILE A 360 7.79 3.48 19.75
C ILE A 360 6.97 4.55 19.01
N GLU A 361 7.38 4.89 17.79
CA GLU A 361 6.84 5.99 16.99
C GLU A 361 6.69 5.58 15.52
N THR A 362 5.75 6.21 14.83
CA THR A 362 5.44 6.07 13.42
C THR A 362 5.78 7.38 12.71
N ALA A 363 6.89 7.40 11.96
CA ALA A 363 7.39 8.62 11.30
C ALA A 363 7.38 9.87 12.22
N GLY A 364 7.96 9.74 13.42
CA GLY A 364 8.02 10.82 14.42
C GLY A 364 6.74 11.06 15.23
N MET A 365 5.65 10.34 14.93
CA MET A 365 4.39 10.43 15.69
C MET A 365 4.28 9.28 16.69
N SER A 366 3.85 9.56 17.92
CA SER A 366 3.65 8.49 18.93
C SER A 366 2.66 7.43 18.44
N ASN A 367 2.99 6.15 18.63
CA ASN A 367 2.11 5.04 18.26
C ASN A 367 0.74 5.11 18.98
N LYS A 368 0.66 5.76 20.15
CA LYS A 368 -0.62 6.02 20.85
C LYS A 368 -1.52 6.98 20.08
N VAL A 369 -0.96 8.03 19.48
CA VAL A 369 -1.73 8.98 18.65
C VAL A 369 -2.23 8.27 17.41
N VAL A 370 -1.36 7.53 16.73
CA VAL A 370 -1.72 6.75 15.54
C VAL A 370 -2.85 5.75 15.84
N ALA A 371 -2.81 5.08 16.99
CA ALA A 371 -3.87 4.18 17.43
C ALA A 371 -5.24 4.88 17.51
N VAL A 372 -5.31 6.09 18.09
CA VAL A 372 -6.56 6.88 18.15
C VAL A 372 -7.06 7.23 16.74
N LEU A 373 -6.16 7.60 15.82
CA LEU A 373 -6.53 7.93 14.43
C LEU A 373 -7.04 6.71 13.64
N VAL A 374 -6.52 5.52 13.93
CA VAL A 374 -6.99 4.25 13.36
C VAL A 374 -8.35 3.88 13.96
N GLU A 375 -8.53 4.03 15.27
CA GLU A 375 -9.79 3.79 15.96
C GLU A 375 -10.91 4.71 15.42
N HIS A 376 -10.55 5.95 15.08
CA HIS A 376 -11.44 6.90 14.42
C HIS A 376 -11.41 6.77 12.90
N PHE A 377 -10.99 5.63 12.32
CA PHE A 377 -11.08 5.35 10.88
C PHE A 377 -10.58 6.46 9.94
N LEU A 378 -9.60 7.25 10.38
CA LEU A 378 -8.94 8.26 9.55
C LEU A 378 -7.70 7.68 8.89
N LEU A 379 -7.03 6.75 9.59
CA LEU A 379 -5.92 5.95 9.08
C LEU A 379 -6.28 4.48 8.93
N ARG A 380 -5.63 3.82 7.97
CA ARG A 380 -5.64 2.36 7.81
C ARG A 380 -4.23 1.80 7.91
N ALA A 381 -4.13 0.60 8.47
CA ALA A 381 -2.89 -0.17 8.53
C ALA A 381 -2.76 -1.11 7.31
N GLU A 382 -1.56 -1.19 6.75
CA GLU A 382 -1.17 -2.13 5.72
C GLU A 382 0.14 -2.81 6.12
N ILE A 383 0.18 -4.13 6.03
CA ILE A 383 1.36 -4.89 6.44
C ILE A 383 2.15 -5.26 5.19
N ARG A 384 3.38 -4.75 5.09
CA ARG A 384 4.28 -4.94 3.94
C ARG A 384 5.62 -5.46 4.44
N ALA A 385 6.05 -6.59 3.88
CA ALA A 385 7.32 -7.25 4.24
C ALA A 385 7.52 -7.45 5.77
N GLY A 386 6.43 -7.71 6.48
CA GLY A 386 6.44 -7.94 7.93
C GLY A 386 6.43 -6.68 8.81
N GLY A 387 6.39 -5.49 8.21
CA GLY A 387 6.25 -4.23 8.94
C GLY A 387 4.88 -3.58 8.71
N THR A 388 4.40 -2.85 9.71
CA THR A 388 3.13 -2.11 9.64
C THR A 388 3.37 -0.73 9.05
N TRP A 389 2.59 -0.40 8.03
CA TRP A 389 2.56 0.91 7.39
C TRP A 389 1.17 1.52 7.57
N TYR A 390 1.11 2.82 7.80
CA TYR A 390 -0.16 3.55 7.88
C TYR A 390 -0.31 4.49 6.69
N GLU A 391 -1.54 4.70 6.28
CA GLU A 391 -1.92 5.71 5.28
C GLU A 391 -3.34 6.20 5.57
N LEU A 392 -3.74 7.31 4.94
CA LEU A 392 -5.13 7.75 5.01
C LEU A 392 -6.06 6.68 4.41
N VAL A 393 -7.25 6.54 5.01
CA VAL A 393 -8.25 5.57 4.54
C VAL A 393 -8.60 5.76 3.06
N HIS A 394 -8.57 7.00 2.55
CA HIS A 394 -8.83 7.29 1.13
C HIS A 394 -8.31 8.66 0.66
N ASP A 395 -8.06 8.81 -0.65
CA ASP A 395 -7.55 10.05 -1.28
C ASP A 395 -8.48 11.26 -1.12
N ARG A 396 -9.78 11.03 -0.87
CA ARG A 396 -10.76 12.11 -0.68
C ARG A 396 -10.53 12.91 0.59
N PHE A 397 -9.80 12.38 1.57
CA PHE A 397 -9.43 13.11 2.77
C PHE A 397 -8.31 14.12 2.54
N VAL A 398 -7.51 13.99 1.46
CA VAL A 398 -6.34 14.84 1.25
C VAL A 398 -6.71 16.31 1.17
N THR A 399 -7.63 16.68 0.27
CA THR A 399 -8.02 18.08 0.08
C THR A 399 -8.72 18.69 1.31
N PRO A 400 -9.71 18.02 1.94
CA PRO A 400 -10.30 18.46 3.20
C PRO A 400 -9.27 18.70 4.31
N ILE A 401 -8.31 17.79 4.50
CA ILE A 401 -7.24 17.92 5.51
C ILE A 401 -6.37 19.15 5.21
N LEU A 402 -5.90 19.30 3.97
CA LEU A 402 -5.05 20.44 3.59
C LEU A 402 -5.78 21.78 3.78
N HIS A 403 -7.05 21.87 3.38
CA HIS A 403 -7.87 23.06 3.57
C HIS A 403 -8.13 23.36 5.05
N ALA A 404 -8.46 22.34 5.84
CA ALA A 404 -8.68 22.47 7.28
C ALA A 404 -7.41 22.95 8.00
N ASN A 405 -6.26 22.35 7.69
CA ASN A 405 -4.96 22.75 8.23
C ASN A 405 -4.57 24.17 7.80
N GLN A 406 -4.84 24.55 6.55
CA GLN A 406 -4.61 25.91 6.10
C GLN A 406 -5.51 26.92 6.82
N ALA A 407 -6.81 26.62 6.96
CA ALA A 407 -7.77 27.47 7.66
C ALA A 407 -7.42 27.62 9.14
N TRP A 408 -7.00 26.53 9.78
CA TRP A 408 -6.45 26.55 11.14
C TRP A 408 -5.21 27.46 11.21
N ARG A 409 -4.21 27.28 10.33
CA ARG A 409 -3.00 28.13 10.27
C ARG A 409 -3.32 29.63 10.08
N LEU A 410 -4.35 29.95 9.31
CA LEU A 410 -4.79 31.34 9.09
C LEU A 410 -5.45 31.97 10.33
N ARG A 411 -6.09 31.16 11.18
CA ARG A 411 -6.65 31.61 12.47
C ARG A 411 -5.57 31.79 13.54
N GLN A 412 -4.43 31.10 13.39
CA GLN A 412 -3.34 31.17 14.35
C GLN A 412 -2.55 32.49 14.29
N SER A 413 -1.89 32.82 15.41
CA SER A 413 -1.09 34.04 15.55
C SER A 413 0.02 34.14 14.48
N PRO A 414 0.34 35.35 13.95
CA PRO A 414 1.49 35.55 13.05
C PRO A 414 2.80 34.97 13.59
N LEU A 415 2.94 34.92 14.91
CA LEU A 415 4.07 34.35 15.62
C LEU A 415 4.21 32.83 15.40
N LEU A 416 3.10 32.09 15.49
CA LEU A 416 3.10 30.64 15.27
C LEU A 416 3.49 30.31 13.82
N ARG A 417 2.98 31.10 12.86
CA ARG A 417 3.35 30.97 11.45
C ARG A 417 4.85 31.16 11.20
N ALA A 418 5.46 32.10 11.91
CA ALA A 418 6.91 32.32 11.82
C ALA A 418 7.70 31.17 12.48
N ALA A 419 7.24 30.68 13.64
CA ALA A 419 7.85 29.54 14.32
C ALA A 419 7.81 28.26 13.46
N GLU A 420 6.68 27.96 12.80
CA GLU A 420 6.58 26.83 11.87
C GLU A 420 7.46 26.99 10.63
N ALA A 421 7.56 28.21 10.09
CA ALA A 421 8.42 28.47 8.93
C ALA A 421 9.90 28.28 9.31
N TRP A 422 10.27 28.69 10.51
CA TRP A 422 11.60 28.48 11.07
C TRP A 422 11.90 26.99 11.27
N ASP A 423 10.98 26.24 11.87
CA ASP A 423 11.17 24.81 12.12
C ASP A 423 11.25 24.00 10.81
N ARG A 424 10.38 24.30 9.83
CA ARG A 424 10.45 23.70 8.48
C ARG A 424 11.74 23.99 7.72
N ALA A 425 12.37 25.13 7.98
CA ALA A 425 13.64 25.49 7.37
C ALA A 425 14.85 24.97 8.16
N ASP A 426 14.69 23.83 8.85
CA ASP A 426 15.71 23.22 9.71
C ASP A 426 16.30 24.23 10.71
N ARG A 427 15.40 25.03 11.29
CA ARG A 427 15.73 26.08 12.28
C ARG A 427 16.74 27.12 11.78
N SER A 428 16.67 27.46 10.48
CA SER A 428 17.54 28.44 9.84
C SER A 428 17.56 29.79 10.57
N ARG A 429 18.78 30.34 10.73
CA ARG A 429 18.99 31.65 11.38
C ARG A 429 18.38 32.82 10.61
N ASP A 430 18.17 32.68 9.30
CA ASP A 430 17.67 33.77 8.44
C ASP A 430 16.19 34.10 8.68
N LEU A 431 15.46 33.20 9.35
CA LEU A 431 14.04 33.35 9.65
C LEU A 431 13.78 33.84 11.09
N LEU A 432 14.84 34.07 11.88
CA LEU A 432 14.72 34.59 13.23
C LEU A 432 14.36 36.08 13.19
N MET A 433 13.41 36.48 14.03
CA MET A 433 13.05 37.88 14.22
C MET A 433 14.14 38.58 15.03
N LEU A 434 14.60 39.74 14.56
CA LEU A 434 15.66 40.52 15.22
C LEU A 434 15.28 42.01 15.33
N GLY A 435 15.93 42.70 16.25
CA GLY A 435 15.80 44.15 16.44
C GLY A 435 14.43 44.58 16.96
N GLU A 436 13.82 45.57 16.29
CA GLU A 436 12.55 46.17 16.72
C GLU A 436 11.36 45.23 16.54
N GLU A 437 11.42 44.29 15.59
CA GLU A 437 10.38 43.29 15.38
C GLU A 437 10.25 42.34 16.57
N LEU A 438 11.39 41.77 17.01
CA LEU A 438 11.45 40.91 18.20
C LEU A 438 11.02 41.65 19.48
N LYS A 439 11.47 42.90 19.67
CA LYS A 439 11.08 43.71 20.83
C LYS A 439 9.57 43.97 20.88
N GLY A 440 8.96 44.29 19.73
CA GLY A 440 7.52 44.51 19.64
C GLY A 440 6.75 43.26 20.04
N VAL A 441 7.17 42.11 19.53
CA VAL A 441 6.58 40.80 19.83
C VAL A 441 6.70 40.46 21.33
N LEU A 442 7.90 40.55 21.91
CA LEU A 442 8.16 40.25 23.31
C LEU A 442 7.42 41.16 24.30
N ALA A 443 7.11 42.40 23.90
CA ALA A 443 6.37 43.34 24.73
C ALA A 443 4.88 42.99 24.88
N THR A 444 4.34 42.16 23.98
CA THR A 444 2.89 41.89 23.89
C THR A 444 2.49 40.48 24.30
N ILE A 445 3.45 39.55 24.42
CA ILE A 445 3.17 38.12 24.59
C ILE A 445 3.39 37.68 26.04
N GLN A 446 2.47 36.85 26.54
CA GLN A 446 2.65 36.09 27.77
C GLN A 446 3.24 34.71 27.43
N ARG A 447 4.50 34.46 27.80
CA ARG A 447 5.25 33.25 27.41
C ARG A 447 4.66 31.95 27.93
N GLU A 448 4.17 31.96 29.16
CA GLU A 448 3.68 30.77 29.86
C GLU A 448 2.40 30.20 29.22
N GLU A 449 1.71 30.98 28.38
CA GLU A 449 0.50 30.57 27.66
C GLU A 449 0.78 30.17 26.20
N GLN A 450 2.03 30.17 25.75
CA GLN A 450 2.38 29.82 24.36
C GLN A 450 2.71 28.34 24.19
N GLU A 451 2.40 27.81 23.02
CA GLU A 451 2.81 26.47 22.56
C GLU A 451 4.34 26.27 22.67
N PRO A 452 4.82 25.04 22.96
CA PRO A 452 6.24 24.74 23.11
C PRO A 452 7.10 25.20 21.92
N LEU A 453 6.65 24.97 20.68
CA LEU A 453 7.36 25.38 19.47
C LEU A 453 7.60 26.90 19.40
N VAL A 454 6.60 27.68 19.81
CA VAL A 454 6.69 29.14 19.84
C VAL A 454 7.68 29.60 20.91
N GLN A 455 7.72 28.93 22.06
CA GLN A 455 8.68 29.23 23.12
C GLN A 455 10.11 28.99 22.63
N ASP A 456 10.35 27.87 21.96
CA ASP A 456 11.65 27.53 21.36
C ASP A 456 12.07 28.56 20.30
N PHE A 457 11.16 28.95 19.42
CA PHE A 457 11.41 29.98 18.41
C PHE A 457 11.77 31.33 19.03
N LEU A 458 11.01 31.77 20.05
CA LEU A 458 11.29 33.01 20.77
C LEU A 458 12.64 32.95 21.48
N ALA A 459 12.98 31.83 22.12
CA ALA A 459 14.28 31.64 22.76
C ALA A 459 15.44 31.72 21.75
N ALA A 460 15.27 31.12 20.56
CA ALA A 460 16.25 31.21 19.48
C ALA A 460 16.42 32.65 18.96
N CYS A 461 15.31 33.40 18.82
CA CYS A 461 15.36 34.81 18.42
C CYS A 461 16.12 35.67 19.46
N GLU A 462 15.89 35.43 20.75
CA GLU A 462 16.58 36.14 21.83
C GLU A 462 18.08 35.83 21.90
N ASP A 463 18.46 34.57 21.69
CA ASP A 463 19.88 34.18 21.67
C ASP A 463 20.60 34.81 20.45
N ALA A 464 19.97 34.78 19.28
CA ALA A 464 20.51 35.41 18.07
C ALA A 464 20.62 36.94 18.22
N GLN A 465 19.62 37.59 18.83
CA GLN A 465 19.66 39.03 19.13
C GLN A 465 20.80 39.36 20.10
N SER A 466 20.99 38.55 21.14
CA SER A 466 22.06 38.72 22.11
C SER A 466 23.44 38.61 21.47
N GLN A 467 23.63 37.66 20.56
CA GLN A 467 24.87 37.51 19.79
C GLN A 467 25.12 38.71 18.87
N TYR A 468 24.09 39.19 18.16
CA TYR A 468 24.19 40.36 17.29
C TYR A 468 24.57 41.63 18.06
N ASP A 469 23.93 41.87 19.20
CA ASP A 469 24.21 43.03 20.04
C ASP A 469 25.64 43.00 20.63
N LEU A 470 26.17 41.80 20.92
CA LEU A 470 27.54 41.60 21.38
C LEU A 470 28.57 41.96 20.30
N VAL A 471 28.35 41.52 19.06
CA VAL A 471 29.23 41.85 17.92
C VAL A 471 29.17 43.36 17.62
N ALA A 472 27.98 43.94 17.60
CA ALA A 472 27.80 45.38 17.40
C ALA A 472 28.49 46.22 18.50
N ALA A 473 28.47 45.76 19.75
CA ALA A 473 29.19 46.39 20.85
C ALA A 473 30.71 46.32 20.67
N GLN A 474 31.25 45.19 20.20
CA GLN A 474 32.67 45.04 19.90
C GLN A 474 33.12 45.97 18.77
N GLU A 475 32.35 46.07 17.69
CA GLU A 475 32.66 47.00 16.59
C GLU A 475 32.62 48.47 17.02
N ARG A 476 31.67 48.86 17.88
CA ARG A 476 31.61 50.21 18.46
C ARG A 476 32.86 50.51 19.30
N ALA A 477 33.26 49.57 20.16
CA ALA A 477 34.48 49.70 20.95
C ALA A 477 35.75 49.81 20.08
N GLU A 478 35.84 49.05 18.98
CA GLU A 478 36.94 49.16 18.04
C GLU A 478 36.98 50.51 17.30
N LYS A 479 35.83 51.00 16.84
CA LYS A 479 35.73 52.31 16.17
C LYS A 479 36.14 53.43 17.11
N GLU A 480 35.69 53.40 18.36
CA GLU A 480 36.08 54.35 19.39
C GLU A 480 37.60 54.30 19.66
N ALA A 481 38.19 53.10 19.78
CA ALA A 481 39.64 52.94 19.96
C ALA A 481 40.46 53.50 18.77
N ARG A 482 39.99 53.31 17.53
CA ARG A 482 40.62 53.86 16.31
C ARG A 482 40.53 55.38 16.23
N THR A 483 39.42 55.98 16.67
CA THR A 483 39.28 57.44 16.71
C THR A 483 40.16 58.08 17.80
N ALA A 484 40.23 57.47 18.98
CA ALA A 484 41.09 57.93 20.07
C ALA A 484 42.59 57.90 19.70
N THR A 485 43.03 56.86 18.97
CA THR A 485 44.41 56.77 18.47
C THR A 485 44.74 57.78 17.37
N ARG A 486 43.80 58.11 16.46
CA ARG A 486 43.98 59.19 15.47
C ARG A 486 44.13 60.56 16.12
N LEU A 487 43.27 60.90 17.09
CA LEU A 487 43.33 62.17 17.81
C LEU A 487 44.66 62.33 18.58
N ARG A 488 45.18 61.25 19.18
CA ARG A 488 46.47 61.25 19.88
C ARG A 488 47.68 61.45 18.95
N ARG A 489 47.62 61.00 17.69
CA ARG A 489 48.68 61.24 16.70
C ARG A 489 48.68 62.67 16.17
N LEU A 490 47.50 63.26 15.97
CA LEU A 490 47.36 64.65 15.53
C LEU A 490 47.87 65.65 16.57
N THR A 491 47.58 65.42 17.85
CA THR A 491 48.08 66.28 18.94
C THR A 491 49.60 66.25 19.05
N LEU A 492 50.23 65.07 18.93
CA LEU A 492 51.69 64.93 18.92
C LEU A 492 52.35 65.63 17.72
N ALA A 493 51.76 65.56 16.53
CA ALA A 493 52.25 66.25 15.34
C ALA A 493 52.19 67.79 15.49
N LEU A 494 51.10 68.30 16.09
CA LEU A 494 50.92 69.73 16.32
C LEU A 494 51.94 70.28 17.32
N THR A 495 52.23 69.53 18.39
CA THR A 495 53.30 69.90 19.34
C THR A 495 54.69 69.90 18.70
N GLY A 496 54.98 68.97 17.78
CA GLY A 496 56.23 68.96 17.03
C GLY A 496 56.39 70.20 16.14
N LEU A 497 55.31 70.63 15.50
CA LEU A 497 55.30 71.78 14.58
C LEU A 497 55.59 73.11 15.32
N VAL A 498 55.06 73.26 16.54
CA VAL A 498 55.34 74.43 17.40
C VAL A 498 56.82 74.49 17.79
N VAL A 499 57.45 73.36 18.10
CA VAL A 499 58.89 73.30 18.43
C VAL A 499 59.74 73.71 17.22
N VAL A 500 59.39 73.24 16.02
CA VAL A 500 60.10 73.63 14.77
C VAL A 500 59.97 75.13 14.50
N ALA A 501 58.78 75.73 14.72
CA ALA A 501 58.56 77.16 14.53
C ALA A 501 59.42 78.01 15.49
N ILE A 502 59.58 77.58 16.74
CA ILE A 502 60.45 78.25 17.73
C ILE A 502 61.92 78.19 17.29
N VAL A 503 62.37 77.02 16.81
CA VAL A 503 63.74 76.85 16.30
C VAL A 503 63.97 77.74 15.08
N ALA A 504 63.01 77.82 14.15
CA ALA A 504 63.10 78.69 12.97
C ALA A 504 63.16 80.18 13.35
N PHE A 505 62.42 80.62 14.37
CA PHE A 505 62.44 82.00 14.86
C PHE A 505 63.79 82.38 15.47
N VAL A 506 64.40 81.47 16.25
CA VAL A 506 65.75 81.65 16.80
C VAL A 506 66.78 81.75 15.68
N TRP A 507 66.69 80.87 14.68
CA TRP A 507 67.56 80.92 13.48
C TRP A 507 67.42 82.22 12.70
N ALA A 508 66.19 82.70 12.47
CA ALA A 508 65.95 83.97 11.77
C ALA A 508 66.53 85.17 12.54
N SER A 509 66.48 85.14 13.87
CA SER A 509 67.04 86.20 14.72
C SER A 509 68.57 86.23 14.62
N ILE A 510 69.22 85.06 14.62
CA ILE A 510 70.67 84.95 14.41
C ILE A 510 71.04 85.44 13.00
N ALA A 511 70.29 85.03 11.97
CA ALA A 511 70.53 85.45 10.59
C ALA A 511 70.42 86.98 10.40
N SER A 512 69.48 87.65 11.10
CA SER A 512 69.38 89.12 11.03
C SER A 512 70.59 89.86 11.60
N ILE A 513 71.30 89.27 12.56
CA ILE A 513 72.52 89.84 13.14
C ILE A 513 73.68 89.72 12.15
N TYR A 514 73.77 88.59 11.43
CA TYR A 514 74.78 88.41 10.36
C TYR A 514 74.50 89.26 9.12
N ALA A 515 73.23 89.52 8.79
CA ALA A 515 72.85 90.31 7.62
C ALA A 515 73.20 91.81 7.73
N GLN A 516 73.30 92.36 8.95
CA GLN A 516 73.76 93.74 9.15
C GLN A 516 75.25 93.90 8.88
N ASP A 517 76.07 92.87 9.16
CA ASP A 517 77.52 92.90 8.95
C ASP A 517 77.89 92.83 7.46
N GLN A 518 77.11 92.09 6.66
CA GLN A 518 77.29 92.02 5.20
C GLN A 518 76.81 93.28 4.45
N ALA A 519 75.98 94.12 5.06
CA ALA A 519 75.46 95.34 4.44
C ALA A 519 76.53 96.43 4.27
N ASP A 520 77.57 96.45 5.11
CA ASP A 520 78.67 97.41 5.00
C ASP A 520 79.70 97.00 3.94
N GLU A 521 79.86 95.70 3.68
CA GLU A 521 80.77 95.16 2.65
C GLU A 521 80.17 95.24 1.23
N ALA A 522 78.84 95.15 1.11
CA ALA A 522 78.10 95.14 -0.16
C ALA A 522 78.11 96.47 -0.92
N ASN A 523 78.36 97.60 -0.26
CA ASN A 523 78.34 98.93 -0.91
C ASN A 523 79.55 99.20 -1.83
N SER A 524 80.56 98.31 -1.82
CA SER A 524 81.80 98.47 -2.60
C SER A 524 82.00 97.45 -3.73
N ALA A 525 81.13 96.43 -3.83
CA ALA A 525 81.25 95.35 -4.82
C ALA A 525 80.27 95.45 -6.02
N ALA A 526 79.28 96.34 -5.99
CA ALA A 526 78.21 96.43 -6.99
C ALA A 526 78.52 97.26 -8.25
N THR A 527 79.76 97.73 -8.44
CA THR A 527 80.20 98.45 -9.66
C THR A 527 80.79 97.52 -10.74
N ARG A 528 80.53 96.20 -10.73
CA ARG A 528 81.32 95.33 -11.64
C ARG A 528 80.68 94.23 -12.47
N ALA A 529 79.43 93.83 -12.33
CA ALA A 529 78.91 92.82 -13.26
C ALA A 529 77.38 92.79 -13.15
N ILE A 530 76.58 93.16 -14.15
CA ILE A 530 76.72 92.83 -15.58
C ILE A 530 77.02 91.35 -15.75
N ALA A 531 76.00 90.50 -15.59
CA ALA A 531 75.79 89.34 -16.46
C ALA A 531 74.46 88.65 -16.10
N ALA A 532 73.54 88.67 -17.06
CA ALA A 532 72.47 87.70 -17.27
C ALA A 532 71.42 87.60 -16.15
N GLN A 533 70.24 88.21 -16.25
CA GLN A 533 69.40 88.39 -17.43
C GLN A 533 69.34 87.13 -18.30
N GLU A 534 68.77 86.05 -17.77
CA GLU A 534 68.02 85.09 -18.58
C GLU A 534 66.74 84.67 -17.84
N THR A 535 65.65 85.32 -18.28
CA THR A 535 64.41 84.66 -18.71
C THR A 535 63.54 84.11 -17.57
N SER A 536 62.71 84.96 -16.96
CA SER A 536 61.30 85.11 -17.39
C SER A 536 60.69 83.74 -17.69
N VAL A 537 60.24 83.00 -16.69
CA VAL A 537 58.93 83.25 -16.07
C VAL A 537 57.98 83.67 -17.18
N TYR A 538 57.24 82.72 -17.75
CA TYR A 538 56.01 82.33 -17.07
C TYR A 538 55.18 83.58 -16.78
N ASN A 539 55.13 84.48 -17.76
CA ASN A 539 54.06 85.41 -17.99
C ASN A 539 53.22 84.69 -19.05
N GLU A 540 52.27 83.82 -18.70
CA GLU A 540 51.20 84.10 -17.75
C GLU A 540 50.59 85.47 -18.06
N GLN A 541 49.28 85.54 -18.18
CA GLN A 541 48.57 86.80 -18.39
C GLN A 541 48.75 87.42 -19.78
N LEU A 542 48.42 86.71 -20.85
CA LEU A 542 47.76 87.37 -21.97
C LEU A 542 47.21 86.30 -22.91
N ALA A 543 45.93 86.05 -23.00
CA ALA A 543 44.80 86.70 -22.40
C ALA A 543 43.70 85.65 -22.61
N GLN A 544 42.84 85.32 -21.66
CA GLN A 544 41.98 86.27 -20.95
C GLN A 544 41.38 87.37 -21.84
N SER A 545 41.39 87.18 -23.16
CA SER A 545 40.37 87.71 -24.05
C SER A 545 39.46 86.54 -24.38
N LEU A 546 38.46 86.30 -23.55
CA LEU A 546 37.16 86.87 -23.88
C LEU A 546 36.71 86.28 -25.22
N ALA A 547 36.06 85.11 -25.20
CA ALA A 547 34.66 85.03 -24.79
C ALA A 547 33.84 86.17 -25.43
N ALA A 548 33.51 85.96 -26.70
CA ALA A 548 32.34 86.53 -27.36
C ALA A 548 31.74 85.36 -28.15
N THR A 549 30.92 84.53 -27.48
CA THR A 549 29.45 84.54 -27.60
C THR A 549 28.96 84.08 -28.97
N SER A 550 28.16 83.01 -28.93
CA SER A 550 27.36 82.42 -30.02
C SER A 550 28.21 81.54 -30.97
N ASP A 551 27.92 80.25 -31.12
CA ASP A 551 26.61 79.74 -31.50
C ASP A 551 26.18 78.45 -30.79
N VAL A 552 24.95 78.54 -30.33
CA VAL A 552 24.11 77.58 -29.61
C VAL A 552 23.60 76.42 -30.49
N ASN A 553 24.12 76.19 -31.70
CA ASN A 553 23.44 75.35 -32.70
C ASN A 553 24.20 74.08 -33.20
N ALA A 554 25.00 73.42 -32.38
CA ALA A 554 25.67 72.17 -32.78
C ALA A 554 25.43 70.94 -31.87
N GLY A 555 24.62 71.05 -30.81
CA GLY A 555 24.46 69.97 -29.81
C GLY A 555 23.27 69.01 -30.01
N LEU A 556 22.24 69.40 -30.76
CA LEU A 556 20.96 68.65 -30.80
C LEU A 556 20.75 67.78 -32.06
N ALA A 557 21.71 67.75 -33.00
CA ALA A 557 21.60 66.98 -34.24
C ALA A 557 22.43 65.67 -34.26
N ALA A 558 23.29 65.43 -33.26
CA ALA A 558 24.16 64.26 -33.21
C ALA A 558 23.52 63.05 -32.50
N ASP A 559 22.70 63.27 -31.46
CA ASP A 559 22.13 62.17 -30.67
C ASP A 559 21.00 61.42 -31.41
N ALA A 560 20.19 62.11 -32.23
CA ALA A 560 19.07 61.49 -32.95
C ALA A 560 19.51 60.54 -34.09
N ALA A 561 20.72 60.72 -34.65
CA ALA A 561 21.27 59.87 -35.71
C ALA A 561 22.00 58.63 -35.18
N ALA A 562 22.55 58.70 -33.96
CA ALA A 562 23.19 57.55 -33.32
C ALA A 562 22.17 56.52 -32.83
N THR A 563 21.00 56.95 -32.36
CA THR A 563 19.94 56.03 -31.87
C THR A 563 19.28 55.23 -33.00
N SER A 564 19.10 55.79 -34.21
CA SER A 564 18.47 55.06 -35.33
C SER A 564 19.36 54.00 -35.97
N VAL A 565 20.69 54.19 -35.96
CA VAL A 565 21.66 53.21 -36.48
C VAL A 565 21.85 52.05 -35.50
N ALA A 566 21.81 52.33 -34.18
CA ALA A 566 21.87 51.31 -33.15
C ALA A 566 20.62 50.39 -33.15
N LEU A 567 19.43 50.94 -33.44
CA LEU A 567 18.18 50.16 -33.54
C LEU A 567 18.10 49.27 -34.80
N ALA A 568 18.66 49.72 -35.93
CA ALA A 568 18.73 48.89 -37.14
C ALA A 568 19.74 47.74 -36.98
N ALA A 569 20.90 48.01 -36.39
CA ALA A 569 21.92 46.98 -36.13
C ALA A 569 21.49 45.94 -35.08
N THR A 570 20.60 46.30 -34.15
CA THR A 570 20.01 45.35 -33.18
C THR A 570 18.87 44.52 -33.79
N SER A 571 18.16 45.02 -34.79
CA SER A 571 17.14 44.25 -35.53
C SER A 571 17.78 43.14 -36.37
N ASP A 572 18.88 43.43 -37.07
CA ASP A 572 19.54 42.46 -37.94
C ASP A 572 20.28 41.37 -37.13
N THR A 573 20.87 41.71 -35.97
CA THR A 573 21.45 40.72 -35.05
C THR A 573 20.39 39.85 -34.38
N ASN A 574 19.24 40.40 -34.00
CA ASN A 574 18.14 39.63 -33.43
C ASN A 574 17.49 38.67 -34.45
N ALA A 575 17.43 39.04 -35.73
CA ALA A 575 16.95 38.15 -36.79
C ALA A 575 17.93 37.00 -37.08
N ALA A 576 19.24 37.28 -37.09
CA ALA A 576 20.27 36.24 -37.24
C ALA A 576 20.28 35.25 -36.05
N LEU A 577 20.15 35.75 -34.82
CA LEU A 577 20.03 34.93 -33.61
C LEU A 577 18.75 34.09 -33.57
N ALA A 578 17.66 34.53 -34.20
CA ALA A 578 16.43 33.75 -34.27
C ALA A 578 16.57 32.55 -35.21
N VAL A 579 17.26 32.70 -36.34
CA VAL A 579 17.54 31.61 -37.28
C VAL A 579 18.53 30.60 -36.68
N GLU A 580 19.58 31.07 -36.00
CA GLU A 580 20.54 30.21 -35.29
C GLU A 580 19.85 29.40 -34.18
N ARG A 581 18.93 30.01 -33.42
CA ARG A 581 18.14 29.32 -32.40
C ARG A 581 17.15 28.30 -32.97
N GLU A 582 16.64 28.50 -34.18
CA GLU A 582 15.75 27.55 -34.84
C GLU A 582 16.54 26.33 -35.35
N GLU A 583 17.75 26.52 -35.88
CA GLU A 583 18.68 25.43 -36.21
C GLU A 583 19.16 24.66 -34.97
N GLU A 584 19.46 25.36 -33.87
CA GLU A 584 19.78 24.75 -32.57
C GLU A 584 18.58 23.99 -31.98
N ALA A 585 17.36 24.50 -32.14
CA ALA A 585 16.15 23.82 -31.66
C ALA A 585 15.84 22.54 -32.46
N VAL A 586 16.02 22.57 -33.79
CA VAL A 586 15.82 21.38 -34.65
C VAL A 586 16.88 20.31 -34.36
N THR A 587 18.13 20.70 -34.16
CA THR A 587 19.21 19.76 -33.79
C THR A 587 19.03 19.22 -32.37
N ALA A 588 18.61 20.05 -31.40
CA ALA A 588 18.26 19.60 -30.06
C ALA A 588 17.07 18.62 -30.06
N GLN A 589 16.07 18.84 -30.92
CA GLN A 589 14.92 17.94 -31.05
C GLN A 589 15.31 16.59 -31.69
N ALA A 590 16.22 16.58 -32.67
CA ALA A 590 16.76 15.34 -33.24
C ALA A 590 17.56 14.53 -32.21
N ILE A 591 18.41 15.19 -31.41
CA ILE A 591 19.16 14.55 -30.32
C ILE A 591 18.20 14.02 -29.25
N ALA A 592 17.13 14.74 -28.93
CA ALA A 592 16.13 14.30 -27.95
C ALA A 592 15.43 13.00 -28.40
N VAL A 593 15.01 12.90 -29.66
CA VAL A 593 14.38 11.70 -30.21
C VAL A 593 15.36 10.51 -30.22
N GLU A 594 16.61 10.74 -30.62
CA GLU A 594 17.65 9.69 -30.60
C GLU A 594 17.96 9.22 -29.17
N SER A 595 17.99 10.14 -28.21
CA SER A 595 18.18 9.83 -26.79
C SER A 595 17.01 9.06 -26.18
N GLU A 596 15.78 9.37 -26.58
CA GLU A 596 14.58 8.66 -26.13
C GLU A 596 14.55 7.24 -26.70
N GLN A 597 14.93 7.06 -27.96
CA GLN A 597 15.01 5.74 -28.57
C GLN A 597 16.11 4.89 -27.93
N LEU A 598 17.29 5.47 -27.66
CA LEU A 598 18.36 4.79 -26.93
C LEU A 598 17.94 4.44 -25.49
N ALA A 599 17.18 5.32 -24.82
CA ALA A 599 16.64 5.06 -23.49
C ALA A 599 15.64 3.88 -23.50
N ARG A 600 14.77 3.80 -24.51
CA ARG A 600 13.84 2.66 -24.68
C ARG A 600 14.59 1.35 -24.96
N GLU A 601 15.63 1.38 -25.79
CA GLU A 601 16.46 0.20 -26.05
C GLU A 601 17.25 -0.24 -24.81
N ASN A 602 17.79 0.70 -24.03
CA ASN A 602 18.48 0.40 -22.78
C ASN A 602 17.51 -0.13 -21.71
N ALA A 603 16.29 0.40 -21.64
CA ALA A 603 15.24 -0.11 -20.75
C ALA A 603 14.82 -1.53 -21.12
N ALA A 604 14.66 -1.82 -22.42
CA ALA A 604 14.36 -3.18 -22.89
C ALA A 604 15.49 -4.17 -22.57
N LYS A 605 16.76 -3.76 -22.76
CA LYS A 605 17.93 -4.56 -22.38
C LYS A 605 18.02 -4.76 -20.86
N ALA A 606 17.73 -3.74 -20.07
CA ALA A 606 17.71 -3.84 -18.61
C ALA A 606 16.63 -4.79 -18.11
N LEU A 607 15.44 -4.76 -18.73
CA LEU A 607 14.34 -5.65 -18.40
C LEU A 607 14.65 -7.11 -18.77
N LYS A 608 15.25 -7.35 -19.94
CA LYS A 608 15.78 -8.68 -20.33
C LYS A 608 16.82 -9.19 -19.33
N SER A 609 17.82 -8.37 -19.00
CA SER A 609 18.85 -8.72 -18.00
C SER A 609 18.25 -8.98 -16.61
N GLY A 610 17.21 -8.23 -16.22
CA GLY A 610 16.49 -8.41 -14.96
C GLY A 610 15.72 -9.74 -14.91
N ARG A 611 15.04 -10.14 -15.99
CA ARG A 611 14.35 -11.43 -16.08
C ARG A 611 15.33 -12.61 -16.06
N VAL A 612 16.47 -12.49 -16.73
CA VAL A 612 17.54 -13.49 -16.67
C VAL A 612 18.13 -13.61 -15.26
N ALA A 613 18.39 -12.48 -14.58
CA ALA A 613 18.88 -12.49 -13.21
C ALA A 613 17.87 -13.10 -12.23
N LEU A 614 16.57 -12.84 -12.44
CA LEU A 614 15.49 -13.49 -11.71
C LEU A 614 15.52 -15.01 -11.93
N ALA A 615 15.58 -15.47 -13.17
CA ALA A 615 15.63 -16.90 -13.50
C ALA A 615 16.85 -17.59 -12.86
N GLN A 616 18.03 -16.95 -12.89
CA GLN A 616 19.23 -17.45 -12.22
C GLN A 616 19.08 -17.52 -10.70
N SER A 617 18.43 -16.53 -10.09
CA SER A 617 18.14 -16.50 -8.66
C SER A 617 17.15 -17.61 -8.26
N LEU A 618 16.09 -17.81 -9.05
CA LEU A 618 15.12 -18.88 -8.84
C LEU A 618 15.77 -20.27 -8.95
N ALA A 619 16.60 -20.48 -9.97
CA ALA A 619 17.35 -21.72 -10.14
C ALA A 619 18.35 -21.99 -9.00
N ALA A 620 19.00 -20.95 -8.46
CA ALA A 620 19.90 -21.09 -7.31
C ALA A 620 19.16 -21.33 -5.98
N GLN A 621 17.91 -20.91 -5.87
CA GLN A 621 17.08 -21.09 -4.68
C GLN A 621 16.38 -22.45 -4.65
N ALA A 622 16.05 -23.02 -5.81
CA ALA A 622 15.28 -24.26 -5.90
C ALA A 622 15.91 -25.43 -5.10
N PRO A 623 17.21 -25.76 -5.21
CA PRO A 623 17.81 -26.84 -4.41
C PRO A 623 17.81 -26.52 -2.91
N ARG A 624 18.07 -25.26 -2.54
CA ARG A 624 18.14 -24.82 -1.13
C ARG A 624 16.81 -24.93 -0.39
N ILE A 625 15.69 -24.82 -1.10
CA ILE A 625 14.35 -24.95 -0.52
C ILE A 625 14.10 -26.40 -0.10
N VAL A 626 14.64 -27.37 -0.84
CA VAL A 626 14.59 -28.79 -0.44
C VAL A 626 15.35 -28.97 0.88
N ASP A 627 16.59 -28.48 0.96
CA ASP A 627 17.44 -28.56 2.17
C ASP A 627 16.83 -27.92 3.42
N LEU A 628 16.10 -26.80 3.27
CA LEU A 628 15.64 -25.99 4.40
C LEU A 628 14.21 -26.28 4.84
N SER A 629 13.35 -26.76 3.94
CA SER A 629 11.90 -26.85 4.18
C SER A 629 11.25 -28.15 3.74
N ASN A 630 11.97 -29.05 3.04
CA ASN A 630 11.42 -30.25 2.41
C ASN A 630 10.23 -29.97 1.46
N ASP A 631 10.01 -28.72 1.02
CA ASP A 631 8.95 -28.36 0.08
C ASP A 631 9.40 -28.60 -1.37
N THR A 632 9.31 -29.87 -1.75
CA THR A 632 9.74 -30.38 -3.05
C THR A 632 8.82 -29.93 -4.20
N GLU A 633 7.56 -29.59 -3.91
CA GLU A 633 6.59 -29.06 -4.89
C GLU A 633 6.93 -27.60 -5.23
N LEU A 634 7.21 -26.76 -4.24
CA LEU A 634 7.68 -25.39 -4.48
C LEU A 634 9.04 -25.38 -5.19
N SER A 635 9.96 -26.23 -4.77
CA SER A 635 11.29 -26.34 -5.39
C SER A 635 11.21 -26.70 -6.88
N THR A 636 10.36 -27.68 -7.25
CA THR A 636 10.16 -28.07 -8.66
C THR A 636 9.49 -26.97 -9.48
N LEU A 637 8.51 -26.25 -8.91
CA LEU A 637 7.87 -25.13 -9.58
C LEU A 637 8.85 -23.97 -9.84
N LEU A 638 9.73 -23.65 -8.89
CA LEU A 638 10.74 -22.60 -9.07
C LEU A 638 11.78 -22.96 -10.13
N ALA A 639 12.20 -24.23 -10.17
CA ALA A 639 13.11 -24.72 -11.20
C ALA A 639 12.46 -24.71 -12.61
N LEU A 640 11.18 -25.09 -12.71
CA LEU A 640 10.42 -25.03 -13.97
C LEU A 640 10.15 -23.60 -14.43
N GLU A 641 9.87 -22.69 -13.50
CA GLU A 641 9.65 -21.27 -13.81
C GLU A 641 10.95 -20.59 -14.26
N ALA A 642 12.08 -20.92 -13.65
CA ALA A 642 13.39 -20.48 -14.12
C ALA A 642 13.66 -20.96 -15.57
N LEU A 643 13.32 -22.21 -15.89
CA LEU A 643 13.45 -22.78 -17.24
C LEU A 643 12.54 -22.07 -18.25
N ARG A 644 11.30 -21.79 -17.87
CA ARG A 644 10.34 -21.06 -18.71
C ARG A 644 10.86 -19.67 -19.08
N ILE A 645 11.33 -18.90 -18.10
CA ILE A 645 11.87 -17.55 -18.31
C ILE A 645 13.12 -17.59 -19.20
N MET A 646 14.01 -18.56 -19.00
CA MET A 646 15.22 -18.69 -19.83
C MET A 646 14.89 -19.07 -21.28
N ASN A 647 13.86 -19.88 -21.51
CA ASN A 647 13.39 -20.22 -22.85
C ASN A 647 12.71 -19.04 -23.56
N GLU A 648 11.90 -18.25 -22.84
CA GLU A 648 11.25 -17.04 -23.39
C GLU A 648 12.26 -15.97 -23.83
N GLU A 649 13.40 -15.87 -23.13
CA GLU A 649 14.43 -14.85 -23.40
C GLU A 649 15.54 -15.32 -24.36
N GLU A 650 15.42 -16.54 -24.93
CA GLU A 650 16.42 -17.18 -25.81
C GLU A 650 17.85 -17.12 -25.25
N ASN A 651 18.01 -17.44 -23.96
CA ASN A 651 19.32 -17.40 -23.29
C ASN A 651 19.97 -18.80 -23.24
N ASP A 652 21.24 -18.87 -23.67
CA ASP A 652 22.02 -20.11 -23.81
C ASP A 652 22.68 -20.59 -22.49
N ASP A 653 22.66 -19.79 -21.42
CA ASP A 653 23.21 -20.17 -20.09
C ASP A 653 22.30 -21.17 -19.34
N ARG A 654 22.00 -22.32 -19.97
CA ARG A 654 21.09 -23.37 -19.48
C ARG A 654 21.69 -24.29 -18.43
N GLU A 655 23.01 -24.30 -18.28
CA GLU A 655 23.74 -25.24 -17.43
C GLU A 655 23.34 -25.12 -15.95
N LEU A 656 23.10 -23.91 -15.46
CA LEU A 656 22.68 -23.66 -14.07
C LEU A 656 21.26 -24.18 -13.80
N VAL A 657 20.33 -23.95 -14.72
CA VAL A 657 18.92 -24.33 -14.57
C VAL A 657 18.74 -25.84 -14.73
N ASP A 658 19.42 -26.46 -15.71
CA ASP A 658 19.42 -27.92 -15.89
C ASP A 658 20.02 -28.64 -14.69
N THR A 659 21.06 -28.06 -14.07
CA THR A 659 21.69 -28.62 -12.87
C THR A 659 20.73 -28.56 -11.69
N ALA A 660 20.11 -27.39 -11.44
CA ALA A 660 19.10 -27.24 -10.39
C ALA A 660 17.91 -28.19 -10.59
N LEU A 661 17.43 -28.35 -11.82
CA LEU A 661 16.33 -29.25 -12.13
C LEU A 661 16.71 -30.72 -11.87
N ARG A 662 17.94 -31.14 -12.21
CA ARG A 662 18.43 -32.50 -11.93
C ARG A 662 18.62 -32.76 -10.45
N GLU A 663 19.11 -31.78 -9.70
CA GLU A 663 19.35 -31.86 -8.25
C GLU A 663 18.02 -31.99 -7.51
N VAL A 664 17.05 -31.12 -7.81
CA VAL A 664 15.69 -31.17 -7.26
C VAL A 664 14.95 -32.47 -7.61
N LEU A 665 15.12 -32.97 -8.84
CA LEU A 665 14.54 -34.26 -9.25
C LEU A 665 15.25 -35.47 -8.60
N SER A 666 16.47 -35.31 -8.10
CA SER A 666 17.24 -36.36 -7.44
C SER A 666 17.00 -36.47 -5.93
N GLU A 667 16.57 -35.38 -5.29
CA GLU A 667 16.27 -35.30 -3.85
C GLU A 667 14.80 -35.59 -3.51
N GLN A 668 13.95 -35.81 -4.51
CA GLN A 668 12.57 -36.25 -4.31
C GLN A 668 12.55 -37.68 -3.76
N ASP A 669 12.37 -37.81 -2.45
CA ASP A 669 11.72 -39.00 -1.90
C ASP A 669 10.30 -39.03 -2.47
N TYR A 670 10.10 -39.80 -3.52
CA TYR A 670 8.76 -40.17 -3.97
C TYR A 670 8.05 -40.83 -2.77
N ASN A 671 7.31 -40.04 -1.98
CA ASN A 671 6.61 -40.54 -0.79
C ASN A 671 5.53 -41.57 -1.13
N THR A 672 5.34 -41.87 -2.41
CA THR A 672 4.37 -42.85 -2.88
C THR A 672 4.83 -43.48 -4.20
N VAL A 673 5.63 -44.55 -4.10
CA VAL A 673 5.94 -45.41 -5.25
C VAL A 673 4.84 -46.46 -5.38
N TRP A 674 4.14 -46.45 -6.52
CA TRP A 674 3.09 -47.41 -6.85
C TRP A 674 3.71 -48.60 -7.58
N LEU A 675 4.10 -49.61 -6.79
CA LEU A 675 4.75 -50.81 -7.28
C LEU A 675 3.69 -51.84 -7.69
N GLY A 676 3.62 -52.17 -8.98
CA GLY A 676 2.68 -53.17 -9.50
C GLY A 676 2.97 -53.63 -10.92
N HIS A 677 3.48 -52.76 -11.78
CA HIS A 677 3.99 -53.13 -13.10
C HIS A 677 5.38 -53.74 -13.03
N ASN A 678 5.66 -54.72 -13.91
CA ASN A 678 6.95 -55.44 -13.96
C ASN A 678 7.86 -54.94 -15.09
N GLY A 679 7.42 -53.93 -15.83
CA GLY A 679 8.11 -53.38 -17.00
C GLY A 679 7.74 -51.91 -17.24
N PHE A 680 8.08 -51.40 -18.42
CA PHE A 680 7.83 -49.99 -18.76
C PHE A 680 6.33 -49.71 -18.85
N VAL A 681 5.87 -48.78 -18.00
CA VAL A 681 4.55 -48.16 -18.12
C VAL A 681 4.51 -47.38 -19.44
N ARG A 682 3.47 -47.61 -20.24
CA ARG A 682 3.31 -47.06 -21.60
C ARG A 682 2.36 -45.89 -21.64
N ASP A 683 1.31 -45.92 -20.84
CA ASP A 683 0.31 -44.87 -20.76
C ASP A 683 -0.34 -44.84 -19.37
N VAL A 684 -0.89 -43.69 -19.00
CA VAL A 684 -1.55 -43.45 -17.72
C VAL A 684 -2.74 -42.51 -17.93
N VAL A 685 -3.92 -42.87 -17.41
CA VAL A 685 -5.12 -42.04 -17.46
C VAL A 685 -5.81 -41.97 -16.10
N PHE A 686 -6.36 -40.81 -15.77
CA PHE A 686 -7.04 -40.54 -14.50
C PHE A 686 -8.56 -40.51 -14.68
N ASP A 687 -9.29 -41.08 -13.72
CA ASP A 687 -10.73 -40.83 -13.58
C ASP A 687 -11.00 -39.32 -13.49
N PRO A 688 -12.01 -38.80 -14.22
CA PRO A 688 -12.38 -37.38 -14.15
C PRO A 688 -12.72 -36.89 -12.74
N ASN A 689 -13.16 -37.77 -11.84
CA ASN A 689 -13.45 -37.44 -10.45
C ASN A 689 -12.24 -37.63 -9.50
N GLY A 690 -11.08 -38.03 -10.03
CA GLY A 690 -9.83 -38.19 -9.29
C GLY A 690 -9.80 -39.38 -8.32
N ARG A 691 -10.72 -40.35 -8.44
CA ARG A 691 -10.82 -41.47 -7.49
C ARG A 691 -9.92 -42.65 -7.83
N TYR A 692 -9.62 -42.84 -9.12
CA TYR A 692 -8.74 -43.92 -9.57
C TYR A 692 -7.92 -43.50 -10.79
N MET A 693 -6.89 -44.29 -11.07
CA MET A 693 -6.02 -44.15 -12.23
C MET A 693 -5.89 -45.51 -12.92
N LEU A 694 -5.77 -45.52 -14.24
CA LEU A 694 -5.38 -46.69 -15.01
C LEU A 694 -3.98 -46.49 -15.56
N SER A 695 -3.16 -47.54 -15.49
CA SER A 695 -1.87 -47.58 -16.18
C SER A 695 -1.74 -48.83 -17.03
N SER A 696 -1.04 -48.72 -18.15
CA SER A 696 -0.74 -49.84 -19.04
C SER A 696 0.75 -50.14 -19.10
N GLU A 697 1.09 -51.42 -19.27
CA GLU A 697 2.45 -51.91 -19.53
C GLU A 697 2.56 -52.48 -20.94
N ALA A 698 3.79 -52.51 -21.47
CA ALA A 698 4.09 -53.04 -22.80
C ALA A 698 3.68 -54.51 -23.01
N ASP A 699 3.66 -55.32 -21.95
CA ASP A 699 3.23 -56.73 -21.97
C ASP A 699 1.72 -56.93 -22.08
N GLY A 700 0.97 -55.83 -21.92
CA GLY A 700 -0.48 -55.79 -21.99
C GLY A 700 -1.23 -55.94 -20.69
N THR A 701 -0.52 -55.74 -19.58
CA THR A 701 -1.13 -55.56 -18.27
C THR A 701 -1.72 -54.16 -18.17
N VAL A 702 -2.99 -54.06 -17.76
CA VAL A 702 -3.63 -52.81 -17.35
C VAL A 702 -3.98 -52.90 -15.87
N LEU A 703 -3.50 -51.96 -15.07
CA LEU A 703 -3.76 -51.89 -13.63
C LEU A 703 -4.68 -50.71 -13.32
N LEU A 704 -5.70 -50.95 -12.49
CA LEU A 704 -6.56 -49.93 -11.89
C LEU A 704 -6.05 -49.64 -10.49
N TRP A 705 -5.68 -48.40 -10.22
CA TRP A 705 -5.17 -47.91 -8.95
C TRP A 705 -6.23 -47.09 -8.24
N ASN A 706 -6.49 -47.41 -6.98
CA ASN A 706 -7.36 -46.59 -6.14
C ASN A 706 -6.56 -45.46 -5.51
N LEU A 707 -6.91 -44.20 -5.81
CA LEU A 707 -6.17 -43.02 -5.35
C LEU A 707 -6.54 -42.62 -3.91
N ASP A 708 -7.67 -43.10 -3.39
CA ASP A 708 -8.13 -42.84 -2.02
C ASP A 708 -7.55 -43.85 -0.99
N GLY A 709 -6.69 -44.78 -1.43
CA GLY A 709 -6.11 -45.86 -0.62
C GLY A 709 -4.57 -45.85 -0.57
N PRO A 710 -3.94 -46.82 0.14
CA PRO A 710 -2.49 -46.98 0.14
C PRO A 710 -1.96 -47.30 -1.28
N SER A 711 -0.73 -46.89 -1.58
CA SER A 711 -0.11 -46.94 -2.93
C SER A 711 0.11 -48.31 -3.56
N SER A 712 -0.30 -49.36 -2.87
CA SER A 712 -0.24 -50.75 -3.30
C SER A 712 -1.61 -51.35 -3.56
N ASP A 713 -2.70 -50.58 -3.41
CA ASP A 713 -4.07 -51.02 -3.67
C ASP A 713 -4.40 -50.87 -5.15
N PHE A 714 -4.18 -51.96 -5.91
CA PHE A 714 -4.50 -52.03 -7.32
C PHE A 714 -5.18 -53.33 -7.71
N GLN A 715 -5.98 -53.26 -8.77
CA GLN A 715 -6.60 -54.40 -9.41
C GLN A 715 -6.02 -54.60 -10.80
N ASN A 716 -5.53 -55.80 -11.07
CA ASN A 716 -5.10 -56.18 -12.42
C ASN A 716 -6.33 -56.54 -13.25
N LEU A 717 -6.55 -55.78 -14.32
CA LEU A 717 -7.70 -55.98 -15.22
C LEU A 717 -7.45 -57.07 -16.28
N GLY A 718 -6.30 -57.73 -16.27
CA GLY A 718 -6.05 -58.99 -16.98
C GLY A 718 -5.28 -58.88 -18.32
N ALA A 719 -4.86 -60.05 -18.81
CA ALA A 719 -3.74 -60.28 -19.73
C ALA A 719 -4.11 -60.51 -21.21
N THR A 720 -4.91 -59.63 -21.82
CA THR A 720 -5.20 -59.72 -23.28
C THR A 720 -5.14 -58.37 -23.99
N MET A 721 -4.44 -57.41 -23.39
CA MET A 721 -4.54 -55.99 -23.72
C MET A 721 -3.15 -55.37 -23.89
N SER A 722 -2.34 -55.78 -24.89
CA SER A 722 -1.07 -55.08 -25.18
C SER A 722 -1.37 -53.63 -25.57
N ALA A 723 -1.38 -52.74 -24.57
CA ALA A 723 -2.03 -51.45 -24.66
C ALA A 723 -1.00 -50.38 -24.97
N SER A 724 -1.04 -49.85 -26.20
CA SER A 724 -0.19 -48.72 -26.57
C SER A 724 -0.80 -47.36 -26.23
N SER A 725 -2.12 -47.32 -25.94
CA SER A 725 -2.82 -46.10 -25.50
C SER A 725 -4.12 -46.46 -24.76
N LEU A 726 -4.46 -45.65 -23.76
CA LEU A 726 -5.69 -45.75 -22.95
C LEU A 726 -6.52 -44.46 -23.09
N ALA A 727 -7.84 -44.56 -23.00
CA ALA A 727 -8.73 -43.40 -22.87
C ALA A 727 -9.93 -43.74 -21.97
N ILE A 728 -10.19 -42.93 -20.94
CA ILE A 728 -11.30 -43.10 -20.01
C ILE A 728 -12.50 -42.21 -20.39
N SER A 729 -13.72 -42.70 -20.18
CA SER A 729 -14.92 -41.93 -20.46
C SER A 729 -15.09 -40.77 -19.46
N PRO A 730 -15.77 -39.67 -19.85
CA PRO A 730 -15.98 -38.52 -18.97
C PRO A 730 -16.78 -38.80 -17.69
N ASP A 731 -17.60 -39.86 -17.70
CA ASP A 731 -18.33 -40.34 -16.51
C ASP A 731 -17.48 -41.30 -15.65
N GLY A 732 -16.27 -41.63 -16.08
CA GLY A 732 -15.36 -42.58 -15.45
C GLY A 732 -15.75 -44.06 -15.63
N GLY A 733 -16.95 -44.35 -16.17
CA GLY A 733 -17.54 -45.69 -16.14
C GLY A 733 -16.94 -46.69 -17.15
N SER A 734 -16.25 -46.21 -18.18
CA SER A 734 -15.74 -47.06 -19.25
C SER A 734 -14.35 -46.63 -19.75
N VAL A 735 -13.62 -47.54 -20.39
CA VAL A 735 -12.29 -47.30 -20.94
C VAL A 735 -12.14 -47.90 -22.33
N ALA A 736 -11.54 -47.14 -23.24
CA ALA A 736 -11.07 -47.63 -24.53
C ALA A 736 -9.58 -47.97 -24.46
N VAL A 737 -9.21 -49.13 -24.98
CA VAL A 737 -7.86 -49.68 -24.91
C VAL A 737 -7.38 -50.04 -26.31
N LEU A 738 -6.34 -49.37 -26.78
CA LEU A 738 -5.71 -49.65 -28.07
C LEU A 738 -4.72 -50.80 -27.95
N ARG A 739 -5.00 -51.91 -28.62
CA ARG A 739 -4.17 -53.10 -28.62
C ARG A 739 -3.06 -53.06 -29.67
N HIS A 740 -2.02 -53.86 -29.44
CA HIS A 740 -0.88 -53.99 -30.36
C HIS A 740 -1.26 -54.50 -31.76
N ASP A 741 -2.27 -55.37 -31.85
CA ASP A 741 -2.85 -55.82 -33.12
C ASP A 741 -3.76 -54.78 -33.79
N GLN A 742 -3.70 -53.53 -33.33
CA GLN A 742 -4.42 -52.37 -33.87
C GLN A 742 -5.94 -52.41 -33.68
N GLN A 743 -6.43 -53.33 -32.84
CA GLN A 743 -7.82 -53.35 -32.39
C GLN A 743 -8.01 -52.39 -31.21
N ILE A 744 -9.19 -51.80 -31.08
CA ILE A 744 -9.55 -50.96 -29.93
C ILE A 744 -10.70 -51.64 -29.20
N ASP A 745 -10.46 -52.10 -27.98
CA ASP A 745 -11.52 -52.68 -27.15
C ASP A 745 -12.08 -51.62 -26.20
N TRP A 746 -13.40 -51.57 -26.07
CA TRP A 746 -14.12 -50.67 -25.17
C TRP A 746 -14.77 -51.47 -24.05
N TRP A 747 -14.43 -51.13 -22.81
CA TRP A 747 -14.77 -51.89 -21.60
C TRP A 747 -15.57 -51.04 -20.62
N ASP A 748 -16.58 -51.63 -20.00
CA ASP A 748 -17.20 -51.11 -18.78
C ASP A 748 -16.36 -51.54 -17.56
N ILE A 749 -15.95 -50.54 -16.79
CA ILE A 749 -15.14 -50.69 -15.57
C ILE A 749 -15.90 -50.24 -14.32
N SER A 750 -17.15 -49.78 -14.44
CA SER A 750 -17.94 -49.22 -13.34
C SER A 750 -18.12 -50.23 -12.20
N GLY A 751 -18.41 -51.49 -12.52
CA GLY A 751 -18.55 -52.56 -11.54
C GLY A 751 -17.25 -52.85 -10.79
N VAL A 752 -16.12 -52.74 -11.49
CA VAL A 752 -14.78 -52.96 -10.92
C VAL A 752 -14.36 -51.80 -10.04
N ALA A 753 -14.53 -50.57 -10.51
CA ALA A 753 -14.27 -49.34 -9.76
C ALA A 753 -15.13 -49.27 -8.49
N ALA A 754 -16.39 -49.73 -8.53
CA ALA A 754 -17.28 -49.81 -7.38
C ALA A 754 -17.06 -51.06 -6.50
N ARG A 755 -16.11 -51.94 -6.84
CA ARG A 755 -15.86 -53.24 -6.18
C ARG A 755 -17.09 -54.15 -6.10
N THR A 756 -18.03 -53.99 -7.04
CA THR A 756 -19.25 -54.81 -7.15
C THR A 756 -19.11 -55.96 -8.16
N SER A 757 -18.10 -55.90 -9.04
CA SER A 757 -17.71 -56.95 -9.99
C SER A 757 -16.19 -57.19 -9.94
N PRO A 758 -15.72 -58.45 -10.03
CA PRO A 758 -14.29 -58.76 -10.05
C PRO A 758 -13.62 -58.53 -11.42
N GLU A 759 -14.39 -58.42 -12.50
CA GLU A 759 -13.87 -58.30 -13.88
C GLU A 759 -14.61 -57.20 -14.66
N PRO A 760 -13.91 -56.49 -15.58
CA PRO A 760 -14.54 -55.53 -16.48
C PRO A 760 -15.34 -56.23 -17.57
N VAL A 761 -16.32 -55.54 -18.15
CA VAL A 761 -17.21 -56.11 -19.18
C VAL A 761 -16.87 -55.52 -20.55
N LEU A 762 -16.54 -56.36 -21.53
CA LEU A 762 -16.29 -55.90 -22.91
C LEU A 762 -17.61 -55.44 -23.53
N LEU A 763 -17.66 -54.17 -23.94
CA LEU A 763 -18.81 -53.57 -24.60
C LEU A 763 -18.74 -53.74 -26.11
N ALA A 764 -17.59 -53.44 -26.72
CA ALA A 764 -17.37 -53.54 -28.16
C ALA A 764 -15.88 -53.59 -28.53
N THR A 765 -15.57 -54.08 -29.74
CA THR A 765 -14.23 -54.05 -30.35
C THR A 765 -14.30 -53.33 -31.69
N PHE A 766 -13.40 -52.39 -31.91
CA PHE A 766 -13.32 -51.56 -33.11
C PHE A 766 -12.03 -51.83 -33.88
N ALA A 767 -12.16 -52.08 -35.18
CA ALA A 767 -11.04 -52.34 -36.08
C ALA A 767 -10.83 -51.14 -37.04
N PRO A 768 -9.92 -50.20 -36.75
CA PRO A 768 -9.49 -49.22 -37.74
C PRO A 768 -8.84 -49.93 -38.93
N THR A 769 -9.21 -49.52 -40.14
CA THR A 769 -8.58 -50.00 -41.37
C THR A 769 -7.54 -48.97 -41.85
N GLY A 770 -6.33 -49.41 -42.17
CA GLY A 770 -5.30 -48.55 -42.75
C GLY A 770 -4.00 -48.52 -41.95
N THR A 771 -3.51 -47.33 -41.63
CA THR A 771 -2.23 -47.09 -40.95
C THR A 771 -2.32 -47.35 -39.43
N PRO A 772 -1.20 -47.71 -38.77
CA PRO A 772 -1.17 -47.94 -37.33
C PRO A 772 -1.67 -46.73 -36.52
N ILE A 773 -2.53 -47.00 -35.54
CA ILE A 773 -3.03 -46.05 -34.56
C ILE A 773 -1.94 -45.75 -33.55
N SER A 774 -1.72 -44.47 -33.27
CA SER A 774 -0.83 -43.99 -32.22
C SER A 774 -1.56 -43.67 -30.92
N ARG A 775 -2.82 -43.22 -30.99
CA ARG A 775 -3.58 -42.76 -29.81
C ARG A 775 -5.08 -42.96 -29.98
N VAL A 776 -5.76 -43.24 -28.86
CA VAL A 776 -7.22 -43.25 -28.76
C VAL A 776 -7.69 -42.18 -27.78
N LEU A 777 -8.87 -41.60 -28.03
CA LEU A 777 -9.50 -40.60 -27.16
C LEU A 777 -11.01 -40.82 -27.12
N LEU A 778 -11.63 -40.56 -25.97
CA LEU A 778 -13.08 -40.53 -25.82
C LEU A 778 -13.57 -39.07 -25.83
N GLY A 779 -14.63 -38.80 -26.58
CA GLY A 779 -15.23 -37.48 -26.68
C GLY A 779 -15.80 -37.01 -25.33
N SER A 780 -15.83 -35.70 -25.09
CA SER A 780 -16.28 -35.09 -23.84
C SER A 780 -17.75 -35.39 -23.46
N GLY A 781 -18.57 -35.79 -24.42
CA GLY A 781 -19.95 -36.26 -24.18
C GLY A 781 -20.08 -37.77 -23.97
N GLY A 782 -18.98 -38.53 -23.96
CA GLY A 782 -18.96 -39.99 -23.79
C GLY A 782 -19.56 -40.81 -24.95
N SER A 783 -20.11 -40.14 -25.97
CA SER A 783 -20.82 -40.80 -27.09
C SER A 783 -19.94 -41.19 -28.27
N TYR A 784 -18.68 -40.72 -28.31
CA TYR A 784 -17.79 -40.93 -29.46
C TYR A 784 -16.41 -41.41 -29.02
N LEU A 785 -15.86 -42.34 -29.80
CA LEU A 785 -14.47 -42.78 -29.73
C LEU A 785 -13.71 -42.25 -30.95
N PHE A 786 -12.53 -41.69 -30.71
CA PHE A 786 -11.61 -41.22 -31.75
C PHE A 786 -10.31 -42.03 -31.72
N ALA A 787 -9.78 -42.33 -32.90
CA ALA A 787 -8.46 -42.93 -33.05
C ALA A 787 -7.62 -42.11 -34.03
N TYR A 788 -6.35 -41.91 -33.70
CA TYR A 788 -5.39 -41.12 -34.47
C TYR A 788 -4.27 -42.04 -34.95
N SER A 789 -3.92 -41.99 -36.24
CA SER A 789 -2.75 -42.70 -36.75
C SER A 789 -1.48 -41.87 -36.71
N THR A 790 -0.35 -42.57 -36.77
CA THR A 790 0.96 -41.94 -37.02
C THR A 790 1.05 -41.19 -38.35
N SER A 791 0.15 -41.47 -39.30
CA SER A 791 0.09 -40.79 -40.60
C SER A 791 -0.83 -39.57 -40.63
N GLY A 792 -1.47 -39.22 -39.50
CA GLY A 792 -2.39 -38.09 -39.42
C GLY A 792 -3.84 -38.43 -39.78
N ALA A 793 -4.16 -39.69 -40.13
CA ALA A 793 -5.55 -40.13 -40.32
C ALA A 793 -6.31 -40.22 -38.98
N ILE A 794 -7.60 -39.84 -39.00
CA ILE A 794 -8.47 -39.81 -37.82
C ILE A 794 -9.76 -40.60 -38.10
N TRP A 795 -10.08 -41.56 -37.23
CA TRP A 795 -11.33 -42.31 -37.26
C TRP A 795 -12.23 -41.93 -36.09
N ARG A 796 -13.54 -42.00 -36.31
CA ARG A 796 -14.57 -41.81 -35.28
C ARG A 796 -15.60 -42.95 -35.30
N TRP A 797 -15.92 -43.47 -34.13
CA TRP A 797 -17.04 -44.38 -33.89
C TRP A 797 -18.08 -43.74 -32.97
N ASP A 798 -19.36 -44.05 -33.23
CA ASP A 798 -20.47 -43.73 -32.33
C ASP A 798 -20.66 -44.87 -31.33
N LEU A 799 -20.45 -44.59 -30.05
CA LEU A 799 -20.55 -45.57 -28.97
C LEU A 799 -22.00 -45.89 -28.60
N THR A 800 -22.97 -45.10 -29.06
CA THR A 800 -24.41 -45.39 -28.90
C THR A 800 -24.91 -46.43 -29.91
N ALA A 801 -24.16 -46.64 -31.00
CA ALA A 801 -24.43 -47.64 -32.03
C ALA A 801 -23.13 -48.35 -32.47
N PRO A 802 -22.52 -49.17 -31.59
CA PRO A 802 -21.16 -49.70 -31.80
C PRO A 802 -21.03 -50.70 -32.96
N GLU A 803 -22.16 -51.17 -33.53
CA GLU A 803 -22.17 -52.01 -34.73
C GLU A 803 -21.95 -51.21 -36.03
N GLU A 804 -22.02 -49.87 -35.99
CA GLU A 804 -21.77 -49.03 -37.16
C GLU A 804 -20.27 -48.96 -37.54
N THR A 805 -20.00 -48.94 -38.85
CA THR A 805 -18.63 -48.82 -39.37
C THR A 805 -18.04 -47.43 -39.10
N ALA A 806 -16.74 -47.40 -38.79
CA ALA A 806 -16.00 -46.17 -38.53
C ALA A 806 -16.19 -45.10 -39.61
N VAL A 807 -16.33 -43.84 -39.20
CA VAL A 807 -16.27 -42.68 -40.11
C VAL A 807 -14.84 -42.14 -40.13
N SER A 808 -14.19 -42.16 -41.28
CA SER A 808 -12.91 -41.45 -41.49
C SER A 808 -13.18 -39.95 -41.58
N LEU A 809 -12.56 -39.17 -40.68
CA LEU A 809 -12.73 -37.72 -40.60
C LEU A 809 -11.65 -36.95 -41.36
N TYR A 810 -10.48 -37.56 -41.57
CA TYR A 810 -9.34 -36.95 -42.24
C TYR A 810 -8.37 -38.01 -42.77
N GLU A 811 -7.94 -37.89 -44.03
CA GLU A 811 -6.85 -38.66 -44.64
C GLU A 811 -5.89 -37.65 -45.27
N SER A 812 -4.77 -37.34 -44.61
CA SER A 812 -3.71 -36.48 -45.18
C SER A 812 -2.43 -37.30 -45.30
N ALA A 813 -1.72 -37.16 -46.42
CA ALA A 813 -0.45 -37.84 -46.70
C ALA A 813 0.78 -37.04 -46.24
N ASP A 814 0.61 -35.97 -45.46
CA ASP A 814 1.69 -35.05 -45.10
C ASP A 814 2.02 -35.08 -43.59
N PRO A 815 3.17 -35.69 -43.19
CA PRO A 815 3.54 -35.88 -41.79
C PRO A 815 4.04 -34.61 -41.08
N ASP A 816 4.33 -33.50 -41.80
CA ASP A 816 4.89 -32.27 -41.21
C ASP A 816 3.83 -31.35 -40.55
N LEU A 817 2.55 -31.70 -40.64
CA LEU A 817 1.42 -30.91 -40.12
C LEU A 817 0.93 -31.34 -38.72
N VAL A 818 1.66 -32.23 -38.03
CA VAL A 818 1.24 -32.85 -36.75
C VAL A 818 1.87 -32.19 -35.50
N ASN A 819 2.78 -31.22 -35.65
CA ASN A 819 3.36 -30.48 -34.52
C ASN A 819 2.46 -29.37 -33.98
#